data_AF-A0A2V5R858-F1
#
_entry.id   AF-A0A2V5R858-F1
#
_cell.length_a   1.000
_cell.length_b   1.000
_cell.length_c   1.000
_cell.angle_alpha   90.00
_cell.angle_beta   90.00
_cell.angle_gamma   90.00
#
_symmetry.space_group_name_H-M   'P 1'
#
loop_
_entity.id
_entity.type
_entity.pdbx_description
1 polymer ?
#
loop_
_entity_poly.entity_id
_entity_poly.type
_entity_poly.pdbx_seq_one_letter_code
_entity_poly.pdbx_strand_id
1 'polypeptide(L)'
;MGMPALIYLGLAICVGDFFCRRFYRFESVAHRCAAAILSGLLISTWFTYLAGLLFTRARQPLIWGNLLFGVAAIAVLSWSKWKHKVIKRAQGESHTTFVASTYLQRPKGSGIADWLLIGGYVVLVSWMMFASFNTSGTRLQISNAEYSDFGPNTAIMQSFAVGHNFPTEYPHFSGDRIRYHFLFYFQAGNLEFLGLNPVWSLNLLSIVTLVAMLVLAMTLGEVVFNSRAVGRLGSFLFFFFGSLNYVPFLQKQGSVRAAIQAIRQRGDFLPSIFPYRGDQWGTWSQVTYLNQRHFASTIGILLLVLIFLVIRYRMRPPKRAKLALSPEPVPVQPNPSSEIVGITGSEAATRSENVLEPTGDVASAELIAAQPNPSSEIAGVTGSDAATRPQDLLEPRGDFTSTSIATEPKEEVVVPAERFRDTLPGFIFSGVLLGLLPMWNSAVYIGAAAVLGALFVLFSLRLQMLALAIPAGLIALPQMLYLTGGSGRIPMPRLIHWGYTIDQPTAANVLKYLGFTFGFKWLLIALALVFANSLQRRLFLAVSSLLAVAFCFQFTIEALANQKFIHTWTIVANLFVAFGLWRLWRLSLAGTTVPGKFVATILFLLVIPGGVIDFFPIHNTGWSEVTYRNDPLIDWLKKNTTPRDIFLTDRFVNHPILMAGRRVFYGWPYYSWGAGYDAAKRDKVYTELFESKDPWKVYHLLKENGIAYVAYDNAVRQAQFIRRPNQELYATYFPKVYDATQYNGMIIYKVPDTPPPRERHCLRGIR
;
A
#
# COMPACT_ATOMS: atom_id res chain seq x y z
N MET A 1 29.47 6.77 -0.22
CA MET A 1 28.85 7.16 1.07
C MET A 1 27.39 6.68 1.07
N GLY A 2 26.76 6.55 2.24
CA GLY A 2 25.37 6.04 2.37
C GLY A 2 25.17 4.79 3.24
N MET A 3 26.25 4.24 3.83
CA MET A 3 26.17 3.07 4.73
C MET A 3 25.21 3.25 5.92
N PRO A 4 25.13 4.42 6.62
CA PRO A 4 24.18 4.60 7.71
C PRO A 4 22.71 4.49 7.28
N ALA A 5 22.36 5.01 6.09
CA ALA A 5 21.01 4.91 5.54
C ALA A 5 20.61 3.45 5.24
N LEU A 6 21.55 2.66 4.69
CA LEU A 6 21.32 1.23 4.44
C LEU A 6 21.22 0.41 5.74
N ILE A 7 21.98 0.77 6.77
CA ILE A 7 21.87 0.17 8.11
C ILE A 7 20.50 0.51 8.74
N TYR A 8 20.05 1.76 8.65
CA TYR A 8 18.71 2.16 9.11
C TYR A 8 17.61 1.35 8.42
N LEU A 9 17.67 1.20 7.09
CA LEU A 9 16.70 0.39 6.33
C LEU A 9 16.75 -1.09 6.73
N GLY A 10 17.95 -1.65 6.92
CA GLY A 10 18.11 -3.02 7.40
C GLY A 10 17.49 -3.25 8.79
N LEU A 11 17.74 -2.34 9.73
CA LEU A 11 17.14 -2.36 11.07
C LEU A 11 15.62 -2.22 11.02
N ALA A 12 15.09 -1.30 10.20
CA ALA A 12 13.66 -1.12 9.99
C ALA A 12 13.00 -2.41 9.48
N ILE A 13 13.57 -3.06 8.45
CA ILE A 13 13.06 -4.32 7.90
C ILE A 13 13.15 -5.45 8.96
N CYS A 14 14.21 -5.52 9.76
CA CYS A 14 14.34 -6.52 10.83
C CYS A 14 13.29 -6.33 11.94
N VAL A 15 13.03 -5.08 12.35
CA VAL A 15 11.97 -4.72 13.32
C VAL A 15 10.59 -5.06 12.75
N GLY A 16 10.37 -4.80 11.46
CA GLY A 16 9.16 -5.20 10.74
C GLY A 16 8.96 -6.71 10.70
N ASP A 17 10.00 -7.51 10.42
CA ASP A 17 9.94 -8.98 10.45
C ASP A 17 9.60 -9.50 11.85
N PHE A 18 10.24 -8.94 12.88
CA PHE A 18 10.00 -9.31 14.27
C PHE A 18 8.53 -9.13 14.67
N PHE A 19 7.92 -7.98 14.37
CA PHE A 19 6.51 -7.75 14.66
C PHE A 19 5.59 -8.59 13.77
N CYS A 20 5.80 -8.61 12.44
CA CYS A 20 4.94 -9.37 11.53
C CYS A 20 4.90 -10.87 11.86
N ARG A 21 6.04 -11.49 12.22
CA ARG A 21 6.09 -12.90 12.64
C ARG A 21 5.38 -13.18 13.98
N ARG A 22 5.18 -12.17 14.82
CA ARG A 22 4.48 -12.34 16.10
C ARG A 22 2.96 -12.41 15.94
N PHE A 23 2.43 -11.93 14.81
CA PHE A 23 1.01 -11.62 14.60
C PHE A 23 0.40 -12.22 13.32
N TYR A 24 1.20 -12.52 12.29
CA TYR A 24 0.74 -13.02 11.00
C TYR A 24 1.33 -14.40 10.66
N ARG A 25 0.55 -15.19 9.89
CA ARG A 25 1.03 -16.39 9.17
C ARG A 25 1.24 -16.02 7.71
N PHE A 26 2.29 -16.53 7.09
CA PHE A 26 2.67 -16.16 5.72
C PHE A 26 2.32 -17.26 4.71
N GLU A 27 2.29 -16.88 3.44
CA GLU A 27 2.00 -17.79 2.31
C GLU A 27 3.32 -18.30 1.70
N SER A 28 4.32 -17.41 1.66
CA SER A 28 5.66 -17.62 1.10
C SER A 28 6.67 -16.69 1.75
N VAL A 29 7.97 -16.93 1.51
CA VAL A 29 9.06 -16.05 1.98
C VAL A 29 8.91 -14.64 1.39
N ALA A 30 8.48 -14.52 0.13
CA ALA A 30 8.23 -13.23 -0.51
C ALA A 30 7.16 -12.40 0.25
N HIS A 31 6.01 -13.00 0.58
CA HIS A 31 4.98 -12.36 1.43
C HIS A 31 5.58 -11.86 2.74
N ARG A 32 6.36 -12.69 3.46
CA ARG A 32 7.02 -12.29 4.72
C ARG A 32 7.96 -11.10 4.53
N CYS A 33 8.79 -11.09 3.50
CA CYS A 33 9.70 -9.98 3.19
C CYS A 33 8.93 -8.69 2.88
N ALA A 34 7.87 -8.76 2.06
CA ALA A 34 7.03 -7.60 1.75
C ALA A 34 6.31 -7.03 3.00
N ALA A 35 5.82 -7.91 3.88
CA ALA A 35 5.19 -7.53 5.14
C ALA A 35 6.18 -6.87 6.11
N ALA A 36 7.41 -7.40 6.19
CA ALA A 36 8.50 -6.86 6.99
C ALA A 36 8.95 -5.49 6.48
N ILE A 37 9.11 -5.33 5.16
CA ILE A 37 9.45 -4.06 4.49
C ILE A 37 8.43 -2.98 4.83
N LEU A 38 7.14 -3.19 4.54
CA LEU A 38 6.14 -2.14 4.66
C LEU A 38 5.84 -1.78 6.13
N SER A 39 5.72 -2.77 7.00
CA SER A 39 5.46 -2.54 8.42
C SER A 39 6.69 -1.93 9.11
N GLY A 40 7.89 -2.40 8.76
CA GLY A 40 9.15 -1.91 9.28
C GLY A 40 9.41 -0.44 8.91
N LEU A 41 9.19 -0.08 7.64
CA LEU A 41 9.25 1.31 7.18
C LEU A 41 8.25 2.19 7.94
N LEU A 42 6.97 1.82 7.97
CA LEU A 42 5.94 2.60 8.65
C LEU A 42 6.28 2.88 10.13
N ILE A 43 6.68 1.83 10.87
CA ILE A 43 7.00 1.92 12.30
C ILE A 43 8.28 2.71 12.55
N SER A 44 9.36 2.44 11.79
CA SER A 44 10.64 3.15 11.95
C SER A 44 10.53 4.64 11.61
N THR A 45 9.81 4.98 10.54
CA THR A 45 9.58 6.39 10.16
C THR A 45 8.79 7.13 11.24
N TRP A 46 7.69 6.55 11.73
CA TRP A 46 6.91 7.15 12.81
C TRP A 46 7.73 7.33 14.09
N PHE A 47 8.51 6.33 14.48
CA PHE A 47 9.40 6.41 15.64
C PHE A 47 10.41 7.56 15.47
N THR A 48 11.13 7.59 14.35
CA THR A 48 12.18 8.57 14.06
C THR A 48 11.62 9.99 13.95
N TYR A 49 10.41 10.15 13.40
CA TYR A 49 9.71 11.45 13.34
C TYR A 49 9.31 11.96 14.72
N LEU A 50 8.65 11.11 15.54
CA LEU A 50 8.23 11.48 16.90
C LEU A 50 9.44 11.74 17.81
N ALA A 51 10.50 10.94 17.71
CA ALA A 51 11.76 11.21 18.40
C ALA A 51 12.39 12.53 17.92
N GLY A 52 12.38 12.85 16.62
CA GLY A 52 12.80 14.16 16.11
C GLY A 52 11.98 15.33 16.69
N LEU A 53 10.66 15.16 16.85
CA LEU A 53 9.81 16.18 17.48
C LEU A 53 10.15 16.43 18.97
N LEU A 54 10.45 15.37 19.73
CA LEU A 54 10.88 15.51 21.14
C LEU A 54 12.17 16.35 21.27
N PHE A 55 13.05 16.31 20.27
CA PHE A 55 14.31 17.04 20.23
C PHE A 55 14.26 18.33 19.40
N THR A 56 13.08 18.91 19.15
CA THR A 56 12.83 20.20 18.43
C THR A 56 13.71 21.39 18.83
N ARG A 57 14.24 21.40 20.07
CA ARG A 57 15.15 22.44 20.59
C ARG A 57 16.64 22.12 20.37
N ALA A 58 16.99 20.90 20.02
CA ALA A 58 18.37 20.51 19.72
C ALA A 58 18.83 21.10 18.37
N ARG A 59 20.14 21.32 18.21
CA ARG A 59 20.72 21.87 16.97
C ARG A 59 20.43 20.98 15.74
N GLN A 60 20.38 19.66 15.92
CA GLN A 60 20.04 18.69 14.87
C GLN A 60 19.13 17.59 15.46
N PRO A 61 17.80 17.81 15.51
CA PRO A 61 16.83 16.87 16.10
C PRO A 61 16.87 15.48 15.44
N LEU A 62 17.20 15.42 14.15
CA LEU A 62 17.22 14.18 13.37
C LEU A 62 18.38 13.23 13.74
N ILE A 63 19.46 13.72 14.37
CA ILE A 63 20.48 12.84 14.98
C ILE A 63 19.84 12.01 16.09
N TRP A 64 19.16 12.68 17.03
CA TRP A 64 18.49 12.03 18.15
C TRP A 64 17.41 11.06 17.70
N GLY A 65 16.63 11.42 16.68
CA GLY A 65 15.65 10.53 16.05
C GLY A 65 16.26 9.20 15.59
N ASN A 66 17.35 9.26 14.83
CA ASN A 66 18.00 8.05 14.30
C ASN A 66 18.77 7.25 15.36
N LEU A 67 19.45 7.92 16.31
CA LEU A 67 20.15 7.25 17.40
C LEU A 67 19.17 6.49 18.31
N LEU A 68 18.06 7.12 18.70
CA LEU A 68 17.03 6.49 19.52
C LEU A 68 16.35 5.35 18.78
N PHE A 69 16.10 5.49 17.47
CA PHE A 69 15.59 4.37 16.66
C PHE A 69 16.58 3.19 16.63
N GLY A 70 17.88 3.46 16.42
CA GLY A 70 18.92 2.42 16.43
C GLY A 70 18.99 1.66 17.75
N VAL A 71 19.01 2.38 18.88
CA VAL A 71 19.00 1.79 20.23
C VAL A 71 17.72 0.98 20.47
N ALA A 72 16.54 1.52 20.13
CA ALA A 72 15.27 0.82 20.29
C ALA A 72 15.18 -0.45 19.42
N ALA A 73 15.64 -0.38 18.16
CA ALA A 73 15.68 -1.53 17.26
C ALA A 73 16.60 -2.63 17.79
N ILE A 74 17.81 -2.29 18.25
CA ILE A 74 18.76 -3.24 18.84
C ILE A 74 18.17 -3.86 20.12
N ALA A 75 17.51 -3.08 20.97
CA ALA A 75 16.85 -3.58 22.18
C ALA A 75 15.72 -4.58 21.85
N VAL A 76 14.81 -4.23 20.93
CA VAL A 76 13.69 -5.08 20.50
C VAL A 76 14.18 -6.40 19.88
N LEU A 77 15.19 -6.34 19.01
CA LEU A 77 15.75 -7.53 18.35
C LEU A 77 16.54 -8.42 19.34
N SER A 78 17.20 -7.82 20.33
CA SER A 78 17.92 -8.53 21.39
C SER A 78 17.00 -9.16 22.43
N TRP A 79 15.88 -8.51 22.76
CA TRP A 79 14.88 -8.98 23.73
C TRP A 79 14.36 -10.38 23.41
N SER A 80 14.15 -10.69 22.12
CA SER A 80 13.77 -12.02 21.65
C SER A 80 14.78 -13.10 22.07
N LYS A 81 16.06 -12.87 21.79
CA LYS A 81 17.17 -13.78 22.13
C LYS A 81 17.35 -13.91 23.64
N TRP A 82 17.26 -12.78 24.37
CA TRP A 82 17.37 -12.76 25.83
C TRP A 82 16.22 -13.55 26.49
N LYS A 83 14.97 -13.28 26.11
CA LYS A 83 13.80 -14.01 26.65
C LYS A 83 13.90 -15.51 26.38
N HIS A 84 14.33 -15.93 25.19
CA HIS A 84 14.49 -17.35 24.88
C HIS A 84 15.61 -18.00 25.72
N LYS A 85 16.74 -17.30 25.92
CA LYS A 85 17.86 -17.73 26.77
C LYS A 85 17.51 -17.77 28.26
N VAL A 86 16.65 -16.89 28.75
CA VAL A 86 16.14 -16.90 30.13
C VAL A 86 15.15 -18.03 30.35
N ILE A 87 14.20 -18.23 29.43
CA ILE A 87 13.23 -19.35 29.53
C ILE A 87 13.95 -20.70 29.48
N LYS A 88 14.90 -20.92 28.55
CA LYS A 88 15.73 -22.15 28.52
C LYS A 88 16.74 -22.28 29.68
N ARG A 89 16.78 -21.33 30.62
CA ARG A 89 17.52 -21.41 31.89
C ARG A 89 16.61 -21.60 33.10
N ALA A 90 15.38 -21.10 33.04
CA ALA A 90 14.36 -21.26 34.09
C ALA A 90 13.60 -22.59 33.96
N GLN A 91 13.52 -23.14 32.75
CA GLN A 91 12.99 -24.48 32.47
C GLN A 91 14.17 -25.37 32.06
N GLY A 92 14.50 -26.36 32.91
CA GLY A 92 15.39 -27.47 32.56
C GLY A 92 14.84 -28.26 31.36
N GLU A 93 15.67 -29.07 30.71
CA GLU A 93 15.45 -29.54 29.33
C GLU A 93 14.30 -30.53 29.13
N SER A 94 13.05 -30.03 29.22
CA SER A 94 11.86 -30.68 28.64
C SER A 94 10.78 -29.65 28.32
N HIS A 95 10.46 -29.51 27.04
CA HIS A 95 9.10 -29.37 26.50
C HIS A 95 9.17 -29.07 25.00
N THR A 96 8.82 -30.07 24.17
CA THR A 96 8.62 -29.94 22.72
C THR A 96 7.40 -29.07 22.41
N THR A 97 7.56 -27.76 22.54
CA THR A 97 6.51 -26.77 22.26
C THR A 97 6.16 -26.82 20.78
N PHE A 98 4.92 -27.19 20.45
CA PHE A 98 4.45 -27.32 19.06
C PHE A 98 4.45 -25.95 18.35
N VAL A 99 5.52 -25.68 17.59
CA VAL A 99 5.66 -24.44 16.82
C VAL A 99 4.75 -24.53 15.59
N ALA A 100 3.54 -23.99 15.73
CA ALA A 100 2.59 -23.85 14.62
C ALA A 100 3.28 -23.19 13.41
N SER A 101 3.11 -23.78 12.22
CA SER A 101 3.90 -23.40 11.04
C SER A 101 3.74 -21.91 10.70
N THR A 102 4.87 -21.20 10.64
CA THR A 102 4.91 -19.77 10.26
C THR A 102 4.42 -19.55 8.82
N TYR A 103 4.45 -20.60 8.00
CA TYR A 103 3.95 -20.62 6.63
C TYR A 103 2.72 -21.54 6.51
N LEU A 104 1.78 -21.13 5.66
CA LEU A 104 0.61 -21.91 5.26
C LEU A 104 0.97 -22.95 4.20
N GLN A 105 0.13 -23.98 4.03
CA GLN A 105 0.28 -24.93 2.93
C GLN A 105 0.03 -24.22 1.60
N ARG A 106 1.01 -24.28 0.68
CA ARG A 106 1.02 -23.49 -0.56
C ARG A 106 0.36 -24.26 -1.72
N PRO A 107 -0.52 -23.63 -2.53
CA PRO A 107 -1.09 -24.29 -3.72
C PRO A 107 -0.02 -24.70 -4.76
N LYS A 108 -0.28 -25.73 -5.57
CA LYS A 108 0.68 -26.28 -6.55
C LYS A 108 1.15 -25.23 -7.57
N GLY A 109 2.46 -25.18 -7.85
CA GLY A 109 3.09 -24.30 -8.84
C GLY A 109 4.62 -24.24 -8.71
N SER A 110 5.33 -23.71 -9.71
CA SER A 110 6.80 -23.56 -9.67
C SER A 110 7.23 -22.38 -8.79
N GLY A 111 8.00 -22.62 -7.72
CA GLY A 111 8.53 -21.56 -6.86
C GLY A 111 9.47 -20.57 -7.58
N ILE A 112 10.25 -21.08 -8.55
CA ILE A 112 11.18 -20.30 -9.37
C ILE A 112 10.41 -19.24 -10.19
N ALA A 113 9.22 -19.59 -10.69
CA ALA A 113 8.43 -18.70 -11.54
C ALA A 113 7.80 -17.50 -10.78
N ASP A 114 7.80 -17.49 -9.45
CA ASP A 114 7.49 -16.29 -8.66
C ASP A 114 8.71 -15.39 -8.55
N TRP A 115 9.88 -15.97 -8.22
CA TRP A 115 11.12 -15.20 -8.05
C TRP A 115 11.58 -14.56 -9.37
N LEU A 116 11.38 -15.23 -10.51
CA LEU A 116 11.57 -14.62 -11.83
C LEU A 116 10.63 -13.44 -12.08
N LEU A 117 9.35 -13.55 -11.68
CA LEU A 117 8.39 -12.46 -11.83
C LEU A 117 8.71 -11.28 -10.90
N ILE A 118 9.12 -11.57 -9.65
CA ILE A 118 9.57 -10.57 -8.67
C ILE A 118 10.85 -9.89 -9.17
N GLY A 119 11.80 -10.62 -9.74
CA GLY A 119 12.99 -10.06 -10.41
C GLY A 119 12.60 -9.15 -11.57
N GLY A 120 11.66 -9.57 -12.41
CA GLY A 120 11.07 -8.74 -13.46
C GLY A 120 10.41 -7.46 -12.92
N TYR A 121 9.69 -7.53 -11.80
CA TYR A 121 9.15 -6.35 -11.12
C TYR A 121 10.25 -5.43 -10.58
N VAL A 122 11.32 -5.97 -9.99
CA VAL A 122 12.46 -5.15 -9.53
C VAL A 122 13.09 -4.41 -10.72
N VAL A 123 13.33 -5.06 -11.85
CA VAL A 123 13.89 -4.43 -13.06
C VAL A 123 12.94 -3.36 -13.62
N LEU A 124 11.67 -3.72 -13.87
CA LEU A 124 10.68 -2.81 -14.47
C LEU A 124 10.42 -1.59 -13.58
N VAL A 125 10.21 -1.80 -12.28
CA VAL A 125 9.99 -0.70 -11.32
C VAL A 125 11.25 0.15 -11.16
N SER A 126 12.45 -0.44 -11.14
CA SER A 126 13.70 0.36 -11.09
C SER A 126 13.83 1.27 -12.30
N TRP A 127 13.59 0.74 -13.52
CA TRP A 127 13.56 1.55 -14.73
C TRP A 127 12.52 2.68 -14.64
N MET A 128 11.27 2.39 -14.27
CA MET A 128 10.21 3.40 -14.12
C MET A 128 10.58 4.52 -13.13
N MET A 129 11.25 4.19 -12.03
CA MET A 129 11.62 5.15 -10.98
C MET A 129 12.79 6.04 -11.41
N PHE A 130 13.79 5.48 -12.10
CA PHE A 130 14.90 6.26 -12.67
C PHE A 130 14.56 6.99 -13.97
N ALA A 131 13.53 6.57 -14.71
CA ALA A 131 12.98 7.31 -15.87
C ALA A 131 12.10 8.50 -15.45
N SER A 132 11.67 8.57 -14.18
CA SER A 132 10.89 9.70 -13.64
C SER A 132 11.71 10.67 -12.79
N PHE A 133 12.77 10.19 -12.11
CA PHE A 133 13.62 11.02 -11.26
C PHE A 133 15.08 10.53 -11.29
N ASN A 134 16.00 11.39 -11.71
CA ASN A 134 17.41 11.05 -11.89
C ASN A 134 18.34 12.24 -11.55
N THR A 135 19.65 12.11 -11.77
CA THR A 135 20.63 13.19 -11.60
C THR A 135 21.57 13.29 -12.79
N SER A 136 21.84 14.53 -13.23
CA SER A 136 22.85 14.85 -14.24
C SER A 136 23.86 15.81 -13.62
N GLY A 137 25.04 15.28 -13.26
CA GLY A 137 26.08 16.02 -12.53
C GLY A 137 25.55 16.66 -11.24
N THR A 138 25.48 17.99 -11.21
CA THR A 138 25.04 18.83 -10.09
C THR A 138 23.53 19.09 -10.06
N ARG A 139 22.79 18.60 -11.06
CA ARG A 139 21.34 18.82 -11.24
C ARG A 139 20.53 17.56 -10.92
N LEU A 140 19.36 17.76 -10.33
CA LEU A 140 18.28 16.80 -10.35
C LEU A 140 17.59 16.91 -11.70
N GLN A 141 17.22 15.78 -12.28
CA GLN A 141 16.35 15.70 -13.45
C GLN A 141 15.02 15.11 -13.00
N ILE A 142 13.94 15.85 -13.20
CA ILE A 142 12.57 15.45 -12.89
C ILE A 142 11.82 15.36 -14.22
N SER A 143 11.17 14.23 -14.49
CA SER A 143 10.37 14.06 -15.72
C SER A 143 9.25 15.11 -15.79
N ASN A 144 8.95 15.63 -16.98
CA ASN A 144 7.98 16.72 -17.15
C ASN A 144 6.56 16.35 -16.69
N ALA A 145 6.18 15.07 -16.76
CA ALA A 145 4.92 14.55 -16.23
C ALA A 145 4.85 14.50 -14.69
N GLU A 146 6.01 14.67 -14.02
CA GLU A 146 6.22 14.54 -12.58
C GLU A 146 6.54 15.89 -11.92
N TYR A 147 7.06 16.85 -12.71
CA TYR A 147 7.65 18.11 -12.26
C TYR A 147 6.79 18.89 -11.25
N SER A 148 5.48 18.92 -11.48
CA SER A 148 4.52 19.64 -10.64
C SER A 148 4.34 19.00 -9.26
N ASP A 149 4.06 17.68 -9.17
CA ASP A 149 3.93 17.00 -7.88
C ASP A 149 5.30 16.82 -7.18
N PHE A 150 6.40 16.75 -7.93
CA PHE A 150 7.73 16.56 -7.35
C PHE A 150 8.24 17.79 -6.60
N GLY A 151 8.07 19.00 -7.10
CA GLY A 151 8.60 20.21 -6.44
C GLY A 151 8.23 20.40 -4.96
N PRO A 152 6.95 20.32 -4.56
CA PRO A 152 6.60 20.39 -3.13
C PRO A 152 7.12 19.19 -2.33
N ASN A 153 7.27 18.03 -2.96
CA ASN A 153 7.73 16.81 -2.31
C ASN A 153 9.26 16.79 -2.11
N THR A 154 10.05 17.27 -3.08
CA THR A 154 11.50 17.46 -2.96
C THR A 154 11.83 18.60 -1.99
N ALA A 155 11.03 19.67 -1.97
CA ALA A 155 11.14 20.72 -0.95
C ALA A 155 10.89 20.18 0.47
N ILE A 156 9.86 19.32 0.67
CA ILE A 156 9.64 18.61 1.94
C ILE A 156 10.87 17.74 2.28
N MET A 157 11.37 16.92 1.34
CA MET A 157 12.57 16.10 1.54
C MET A 157 13.76 16.94 2.01
N GLN A 158 14.11 18.02 1.30
CA GLN A 158 15.25 18.88 1.61
C GLN A 158 15.10 19.60 2.96
N SER A 159 13.88 20.03 3.31
CA SER A 159 13.61 20.64 4.64
C SER A 159 13.90 19.69 5.82
N PHE A 160 13.78 18.38 5.59
CA PHE A 160 14.15 17.34 6.56
C PHE A 160 15.59 16.84 6.40
N ALA A 161 16.13 16.75 5.18
CA ALA A 161 17.51 16.35 4.91
C ALA A 161 18.53 17.36 5.45
N VAL A 162 18.18 18.65 5.47
CA VAL A 162 18.95 19.71 6.16
C VAL A 162 18.75 19.66 7.69
N GLY A 163 17.73 18.93 8.19
CA GLY A 163 17.59 18.52 9.58
C GLY A 163 16.67 19.39 10.47
N HIS A 164 15.96 20.39 9.92
CA HIS A 164 15.39 21.48 10.72
C HIS A 164 13.88 21.72 10.62
N ASN A 165 13.11 20.97 9.82
CA ASN A 165 11.64 21.12 9.74
C ASN A 165 10.87 20.48 10.94
N PHE A 166 11.26 20.92 12.13
CA PHE A 166 10.73 20.52 13.44
C PHE A 166 10.45 21.79 14.27
N PRO A 167 9.19 22.07 14.71
CA PRO A 167 7.95 21.40 14.27
C PRO A 167 7.72 21.56 12.76
N THR A 168 6.87 20.71 12.17
CA THR A 168 6.78 20.60 10.70
C THR A 168 5.81 21.61 10.09
N GLU A 169 6.38 22.57 9.37
CA GLU A 169 5.70 23.50 8.46
C GLU A 169 5.80 23.02 7.00
N TYR A 170 5.01 23.60 6.12
CA TYR A 170 5.05 23.30 4.69
C TYR A 170 5.98 24.28 3.95
N PRO A 171 7.08 23.84 3.31
CA PRO A 171 8.07 24.76 2.73
C PRO A 171 7.55 25.70 1.64
N HIS A 172 6.43 25.37 1.00
CA HIS A 172 5.75 26.20 0.00
C HIS A 172 4.67 27.15 0.56
N PHE A 173 4.38 27.10 1.86
CA PHE A 173 3.39 27.97 2.50
C PHE A 173 3.80 28.20 3.96
N SER A 174 4.86 28.99 4.15
CA SER A 174 5.49 29.18 5.46
C SER A 174 4.59 29.92 6.46
N GLY A 175 4.85 29.73 7.76
CA GLY A 175 4.07 30.35 8.83
C GLY A 175 2.73 29.65 9.09
N ASP A 176 2.54 28.43 8.60
CA ASP A 176 1.43 27.54 8.94
C ASP A 176 1.87 26.07 8.97
N ARG A 177 1.16 25.26 9.75
CA ARG A 177 1.44 23.83 9.91
C ARG A 177 1.14 23.05 8.63
N ILE A 178 1.88 21.97 8.39
CA ILE A 178 1.66 21.16 7.19
C ILE A 178 0.29 20.46 7.17
N ARG A 179 -0.54 20.75 6.14
CA ARG A 179 -1.89 20.17 5.94
C ARG A 179 -1.92 18.94 5.01
N TYR A 180 -0.78 18.54 4.46
CA TYR A 180 -0.61 17.41 3.53
C TYR A 180 0.15 16.25 4.20
N HIS A 181 -0.09 15.01 3.78
CA HIS A 181 0.59 13.82 4.30
C HIS A 181 2.06 13.76 3.83
N PHE A 182 3.00 14.00 4.75
CA PHE A 182 4.42 14.21 4.43
C PHE A 182 5.35 13.04 4.81
N LEU A 183 4.85 12.03 5.52
CA LEU A 183 5.71 11.14 6.31
C LEU A 183 6.63 10.24 5.45
N PHE A 184 6.19 9.84 4.25
CA PHE A 184 7.03 9.15 3.26
C PHE A 184 8.18 10.04 2.76
N TYR A 185 7.93 11.32 2.52
CA TYR A 185 8.93 12.28 2.05
C TYR A 185 9.86 12.73 3.19
N PHE A 186 9.38 12.73 4.44
CA PHE A 186 10.25 12.75 5.62
C PHE A 186 11.20 11.54 5.65
N GLN A 187 10.72 10.32 5.40
CA GLN A 187 11.60 9.14 5.37
C GLN A 187 12.64 9.24 4.23
N ALA A 188 12.28 9.74 3.05
CA ALA A 188 13.24 9.99 1.98
C ALA A 188 14.27 11.06 2.38
N GLY A 189 13.85 12.19 2.98
CA GLY A 189 14.76 13.19 3.54
C GLY A 189 15.67 12.65 4.65
N ASN A 190 15.18 11.70 5.46
CA ASN A 190 15.98 11.03 6.49
C ASN A 190 17.05 10.09 5.90
N LEU A 191 16.76 9.41 4.79
CA LEU A 191 17.77 8.61 4.08
C LEU A 191 18.87 9.48 3.46
N GLU A 192 18.52 10.69 2.98
CA GLU A 192 19.47 11.68 2.50
C GLU A 192 20.33 12.25 3.65
N PHE A 193 19.71 12.58 4.79
CA PHE A 193 20.41 12.96 6.02
C PHE A 193 21.41 11.89 6.49
N LEU A 194 21.05 10.61 6.34
CA LEU A 194 21.93 9.46 6.62
C LEU A 194 22.94 9.13 5.50
N GLY A 195 23.08 10.02 4.50
CA GLY A 195 24.21 10.04 3.56
C GLY A 195 23.97 9.40 2.19
N LEU A 196 22.72 9.12 1.79
CA LEU A 196 22.37 8.91 0.38
C LEU A 196 22.24 10.27 -0.36
N ASN A 197 22.06 10.24 -1.68
CA ASN A 197 21.62 11.42 -2.44
C ASN A 197 20.07 11.40 -2.56
N PRO A 198 19.39 12.50 -2.93
CA PRO A 198 17.93 12.55 -2.93
C PRO A 198 17.31 11.56 -3.93
N VAL A 199 17.95 11.35 -5.07
CA VAL A 199 17.52 10.39 -6.11
C VAL A 199 17.48 8.97 -5.56
N TRP A 200 18.59 8.47 -5.00
CA TRP A 200 18.62 7.15 -4.37
C TRP A 200 17.70 7.07 -3.16
N SER A 201 17.58 8.12 -2.37
CA SER A 201 16.70 8.16 -1.18
C SER A 201 15.23 7.98 -1.55
N LEU A 202 14.75 8.69 -2.59
CA LEU A 202 13.37 8.57 -3.06
C LEU A 202 13.16 7.30 -3.89
N ASN A 203 14.04 7.00 -4.85
CA ASN A 203 13.86 5.87 -5.76
C ASN A 203 14.01 4.52 -5.03
N LEU A 204 15.00 4.34 -4.14
CA LEU A 204 15.13 3.08 -3.38
C LEU A 204 13.88 2.80 -2.54
N LEU A 205 13.38 3.81 -1.82
CA LEU A 205 12.15 3.71 -1.02
C LEU A 205 10.93 3.38 -1.91
N SER A 206 10.85 3.99 -3.09
CA SER A 206 9.75 3.78 -4.04
C SER A 206 9.78 2.39 -4.69
N ILE A 207 10.96 1.93 -5.13
CA ILE A 207 11.17 0.59 -5.72
C ILE A 207 10.80 -0.48 -4.69
N VAL A 208 11.39 -0.40 -3.50
CA VAL A 208 11.21 -1.38 -2.43
C VAL A 208 9.75 -1.46 -1.97
N THR A 209 9.05 -0.33 -1.87
CA THR A 209 7.64 -0.31 -1.44
C THR A 209 6.65 -0.73 -2.55
N LEU A 210 6.87 -0.36 -3.82
CA LEU A 210 6.02 -0.78 -4.93
C LEU A 210 6.20 -2.28 -5.26
N VAL A 211 7.44 -2.81 -5.24
CA VAL A 211 7.67 -4.25 -5.39
C VAL A 211 7.05 -5.03 -4.22
N ALA A 212 7.12 -4.53 -2.99
CA ALA A 212 6.42 -5.14 -1.85
C ALA A 212 4.89 -5.14 -2.04
N MET A 213 4.30 -4.05 -2.54
CA MET A 213 2.87 -4.01 -2.88
C MET A 213 2.51 -5.04 -3.95
N LEU A 214 3.31 -5.20 -5.00
CA LEU A 214 3.09 -6.19 -6.06
C LEU A 214 3.17 -7.63 -5.55
N VAL A 215 4.13 -7.93 -4.67
CA VAL A 215 4.22 -9.23 -3.98
C VAL A 215 2.98 -9.50 -3.12
N LEU A 216 2.42 -8.48 -2.46
CA LEU A 216 1.18 -8.62 -1.69
C LEU A 216 -0.07 -8.73 -2.59
N ALA A 217 -0.11 -8.08 -3.76
CA ALA A 217 -1.17 -8.31 -4.74
C ALA A 217 -1.13 -9.77 -5.26
N MET A 218 0.07 -10.29 -5.57
CA MET A 218 0.29 -11.68 -5.96
C MET A 218 -0.19 -12.65 -4.87
N THR A 219 0.24 -12.39 -3.63
CA THR A 219 -0.14 -13.15 -2.43
C THR A 219 -1.66 -13.14 -2.20
N LEU A 220 -2.32 -11.98 -2.34
CA LEU A 220 -3.76 -11.87 -2.15
C LEU A 220 -4.50 -12.70 -3.20
N GLY A 221 -4.06 -12.70 -4.46
CA GLY A 221 -4.63 -13.59 -5.50
C GLY A 221 -4.42 -15.07 -5.18
N GLU A 222 -3.25 -15.47 -4.69
CA GLU A 222 -2.97 -16.83 -4.22
C GLU A 222 -3.88 -17.25 -3.04
N VAL A 223 -4.04 -16.37 -2.04
CA VAL A 223 -4.84 -16.61 -0.83
C VAL A 223 -6.35 -16.60 -1.10
N VAL A 224 -6.84 -15.76 -2.02
CA VAL A 224 -8.27 -15.64 -2.37
C VAL A 224 -8.72 -16.71 -3.36
N PHE A 225 -7.92 -17.06 -4.36
CA PHE A 225 -8.28 -18.00 -5.43
C PHE A 225 -7.59 -19.36 -5.34
N ASN A 226 -6.75 -19.58 -4.31
CA ASN A 226 -6.01 -20.83 -4.09
C ASN A 226 -5.16 -21.26 -5.30
N SER A 227 -4.65 -20.29 -6.06
CA SER A 227 -4.04 -20.51 -7.38
C SER A 227 -2.88 -19.55 -7.65
N ARG A 228 -1.68 -20.13 -7.79
CA ARG A 228 -0.43 -19.42 -8.09
C ARG A 228 -0.33 -18.87 -9.51
N ALA A 229 -1.25 -19.25 -10.39
CA ALA A 229 -1.39 -18.61 -11.70
C ALA A 229 -2.24 -17.33 -11.59
N VAL A 230 -3.29 -17.33 -10.76
CA VAL A 230 -4.17 -16.17 -10.57
C VAL A 230 -3.47 -15.04 -9.81
N GLY A 231 -2.67 -15.37 -8.79
CA GLY A 231 -1.81 -14.40 -8.10
C GLY A 231 -0.88 -13.68 -9.06
N ARG A 232 0.00 -14.42 -9.74
CA ARG A 232 1.00 -13.88 -10.69
C ARG A 232 0.38 -13.08 -11.84
N LEU A 233 -0.70 -13.58 -12.44
CA LEU A 233 -1.38 -12.86 -13.52
C LEU A 233 -2.10 -11.61 -12.99
N GLY A 234 -2.70 -11.68 -11.81
CA GLY A 234 -3.38 -10.54 -11.18
C GLY A 234 -2.44 -9.41 -10.78
N SER A 235 -1.27 -9.73 -10.23
CA SER A 235 -0.22 -8.75 -9.96
C SER A 235 0.45 -8.23 -11.23
N PHE A 236 0.55 -9.04 -12.29
CA PHE A 236 1.06 -8.58 -13.59
C PHE A 236 0.09 -7.61 -14.29
N LEU A 237 -1.22 -7.86 -14.18
CA LEU A 237 -2.28 -6.96 -14.70
C LEU A 237 -2.31 -5.58 -14.02
N PHE A 238 -1.54 -5.36 -12.94
CA PHE A 238 -1.30 -4.03 -12.37
C PHE A 238 -0.84 -3.00 -13.41
N PHE A 239 0.07 -3.43 -14.29
CA PHE A 239 0.70 -2.54 -15.27
C PHE A 239 -0.23 -2.11 -16.41
N PHE A 240 -1.41 -2.73 -16.53
CA PHE A 240 -2.33 -2.54 -17.65
C PHE A 240 -3.71 -2.13 -17.13
N PHE A 241 -4.06 -0.85 -17.22
CA PHE A 241 -5.28 -0.34 -16.57
C PHE A 241 -6.59 -0.84 -17.21
N GLY A 242 -6.55 -1.19 -18.50
CA GLY A 242 -7.70 -1.72 -19.26
C GLY A 242 -8.56 -0.64 -19.95
N SER A 243 -8.13 0.63 -19.89
CA SER A 243 -8.84 1.74 -20.52
C SER A 243 -8.87 1.62 -22.04
N LEU A 244 -10.03 1.96 -22.63
CA LEU A 244 -10.26 1.97 -24.07
C LEU A 244 -9.73 3.24 -24.77
N ASN A 245 -9.01 4.14 -24.08
CA ASN A 245 -8.38 5.34 -24.68
C ASN A 245 -7.51 5.01 -25.93
N TYR A 246 -6.97 3.79 -26.03
CA TYR A 246 -6.19 3.37 -27.20
C TYR A 246 -7.03 3.19 -28.48
N VAL A 247 -8.34 2.91 -28.38
CA VAL A 247 -9.22 2.64 -29.52
C VAL A 247 -9.35 3.86 -30.46
N PRO A 248 -9.78 5.05 -30.00
CA PRO A 248 -9.87 6.24 -30.85
C PRO A 248 -8.49 6.79 -31.27
N PHE A 249 -7.40 6.35 -30.64
CA PHE A 249 -6.03 6.63 -31.08
C PHE A 249 -5.62 5.73 -32.27
N LEU A 250 -5.87 4.42 -32.20
CA LEU A 250 -5.57 3.47 -33.27
C LEU A 250 -6.46 3.70 -34.50
N GLN A 251 -7.73 4.07 -34.31
CA GLN A 251 -8.65 4.42 -35.41
C GLN A 251 -8.18 5.62 -36.27
N LYS A 252 -7.26 6.46 -35.75
CA LYS A 252 -6.68 7.60 -36.49
C LYS A 252 -5.40 7.24 -37.27
N GLN A 253 -4.95 5.97 -37.23
CA GLN A 253 -3.70 5.55 -37.87
C GLN A 253 -3.96 4.94 -39.24
N GLY A 254 -3.36 5.48 -40.29
CA GLY A 254 -3.54 4.99 -41.67
C GLY A 254 -2.94 3.60 -41.95
N SER A 255 -2.18 3.01 -41.03
CA SER A 255 -1.69 1.62 -41.11
C SER A 255 -1.16 1.11 -39.77
N VAL A 256 -0.98 -0.21 -39.63
CA VAL A 256 -0.30 -0.82 -38.48
C VAL A 256 1.14 -0.30 -38.31
N ARG A 257 1.86 -0.05 -39.42
CA ARG A 257 3.22 0.54 -39.38
C ARG A 257 3.19 1.95 -38.83
N ALA A 258 2.24 2.78 -39.27
CA ALA A 258 2.03 4.13 -38.73
C ALA A 258 1.68 4.08 -37.24
N ALA A 259 0.79 3.17 -36.82
CA ALA A 259 0.45 3.00 -35.41
C ALA A 259 1.65 2.64 -34.53
N ILE A 260 2.50 1.68 -34.96
CA ILE A 260 3.71 1.30 -34.22
C ILE A 260 4.69 2.48 -34.11
N GLN A 261 4.85 3.27 -35.18
CA GLN A 261 5.68 4.48 -35.16
C GLN A 261 5.11 5.55 -34.23
N ALA A 262 3.81 5.84 -34.32
CA ALA A 262 3.11 6.82 -33.50
C ALA A 262 3.11 6.45 -32.00
N ILE A 263 3.14 5.16 -31.66
CA ILE A 263 3.35 4.69 -30.27
C ILE A 263 4.80 4.93 -29.84
N ARG A 264 5.78 4.51 -30.65
CA ARG A 264 7.21 4.64 -30.32
C ARG A 264 7.66 6.07 -30.10
N GLN A 265 7.09 7.03 -30.83
CA GLN A 265 7.44 8.47 -30.77
C GLN A 265 6.58 9.26 -29.76
N ARG A 266 5.71 8.60 -28.98
CA ARG A 266 4.73 9.27 -28.11
C ARG A 266 5.35 9.81 -26.82
N GLY A 267 5.24 11.13 -26.58
CA GLY A 267 5.66 11.79 -25.34
C GLY A 267 4.54 11.98 -24.30
N ASP A 268 3.28 12.08 -24.73
CA ASP A 268 2.12 12.39 -23.87
C ASP A 268 1.16 11.21 -23.70
N PHE A 269 0.43 11.14 -22.59
CA PHE A 269 -0.54 10.06 -22.33
C PHE A 269 -1.70 10.03 -23.34
N LEU A 270 -2.43 8.92 -23.38
CA LEU A 270 -3.62 8.77 -24.22
C LEU A 270 -4.81 9.49 -23.60
N PRO A 271 -5.36 10.56 -24.21
CA PRO A 271 -6.59 11.18 -23.71
C PRO A 271 -7.79 10.25 -23.87
N SER A 272 -8.79 10.42 -23.02
CA SER A 272 -10.07 9.71 -23.07
C SER A 272 -11.09 10.44 -23.95
N ILE A 273 -12.30 9.88 -24.01
CA ILE A 273 -13.45 10.47 -24.71
C ILE A 273 -14.30 11.37 -23.79
N PHE A 274 -13.85 11.62 -22.57
CA PHE A 274 -14.53 12.44 -21.57
C PHE A 274 -13.69 13.70 -21.30
N PRO A 275 -14.26 14.91 -21.37
CA PRO A 275 -13.59 16.10 -20.88
C PRO A 275 -13.58 16.07 -19.35
N TYR A 276 -12.40 16.00 -18.74
CA TYR A 276 -12.15 16.23 -17.31
C TYR A 276 -10.66 16.51 -17.10
N ARG A 277 -10.32 17.22 -16.01
CA ARG A 277 -8.98 17.81 -15.80
C ARG A 277 -7.81 16.81 -15.83
N GLY A 278 -7.99 15.61 -15.30
CA GLY A 278 -6.92 14.62 -15.14
C GLY A 278 -6.53 13.86 -16.42
N ASP A 279 -7.18 14.16 -17.55
CA ASP A 279 -7.11 13.31 -18.73
C ASP A 279 -5.76 13.38 -19.47
N GLN A 280 -5.19 14.58 -19.62
CA GLN A 280 -3.84 14.77 -20.16
C GLN A 280 -2.74 14.28 -19.19
N TRP A 281 -3.04 14.20 -17.90
CA TRP A 281 -2.10 13.80 -16.85
C TRP A 281 -1.91 12.27 -16.75
N GLY A 282 -2.54 11.49 -17.63
CA GLY A 282 -2.42 10.03 -17.59
C GLY A 282 -3.05 9.42 -16.35
N THR A 283 -4.13 10.00 -15.81
CA THR A 283 -4.79 9.53 -14.57
C THR A 283 -5.00 8.01 -14.54
N TRP A 284 -5.34 7.39 -15.66
CA TRP A 284 -5.56 5.95 -15.79
C TRP A 284 -4.34 5.15 -16.29
N SER A 285 -3.13 5.62 -15.95
CA SER A 285 -1.86 4.99 -16.30
C SER A 285 -0.99 4.70 -15.06
N GLN A 286 0.23 4.18 -15.29
CA GLN A 286 1.21 3.94 -14.22
C GLN A 286 1.77 5.23 -13.60
N VAL A 287 1.62 6.38 -14.28
CA VAL A 287 2.21 7.68 -13.87
C VAL A 287 1.70 8.15 -12.49
N THR A 288 0.50 7.74 -12.07
CA THR A 288 -0.03 7.99 -10.72
C THR A 288 0.88 7.42 -9.62
N TYR A 289 1.55 6.29 -9.86
CA TYR A 289 2.50 5.68 -8.91
C TYR A 289 3.92 6.28 -9.00
N LEU A 290 4.19 7.05 -10.05
CA LEU A 290 5.41 7.83 -10.18
C LEU A 290 5.27 9.16 -9.46
N ASN A 291 4.21 9.92 -9.76
CA ASN A 291 3.93 11.22 -9.13
C ASN A 291 3.77 11.07 -7.62
N GLN A 292 2.99 10.06 -7.22
CA GLN A 292 2.59 9.85 -5.83
C GLN A 292 3.25 8.59 -5.26
N ARG A 293 4.59 8.55 -5.30
CA ARG A 293 5.47 7.49 -4.78
C ARG A 293 4.99 6.81 -3.47
N HIS A 294 4.48 7.62 -2.54
CA HIS A 294 3.97 7.22 -1.22
C HIS A 294 2.67 6.37 -1.23
N PHE A 295 1.95 6.35 -2.35
CA PHE A 295 0.66 5.68 -2.53
C PHE A 295 0.80 4.15 -2.49
N ALA A 296 1.83 3.61 -3.16
CA ALA A 296 2.06 2.17 -3.28
C ALA A 296 2.33 1.48 -1.94
N SER A 297 3.15 2.10 -1.07
CA SER A 297 3.40 1.59 0.29
C SER A 297 2.10 1.49 1.10
N THR A 298 1.25 2.52 0.99
CA THR A 298 -0.02 2.57 1.74
C THR A 298 -1.01 1.50 1.27
N ILE A 299 -1.14 1.30 -0.05
CA ILE A 299 -1.97 0.20 -0.58
C ILE A 299 -1.39 -1.15 -0.16
N GLY A 300 -0.06 -1.32 -0.18
CA GLY A 300 0.57 -2.55 0.28
C GLY A 300 0.22 -2.89 1.74
N ILE A 301 0.14 -1.90 2.63
CA ILE A 301 -0.28 -2.11 4.03
C ILE A 301 -1.76 -2.52 4.11
N LEU A 302 -2.64 -1.93 3.29
CA LEU A 302 -4.03 -2.38 3.16
C LEU A 302 -4.12 -3.83 2.62
N LEU A 303 -3.35 -4.18 1.58
CA LEU A 303 -3.29 -5.54 1.04
C LEU A 303 -2.79 -6.55 2.08
N LEU A 304 -1.79 -6.19 2.90
CA LEU A 304 -1.30 -7.02 4.01
C LEU A 304 -2.42 -7.33 5.02
N VAL A 305 -3.21 -6.32 5.41
CA VAL A 305 -4.36 -6.53 6.31
C VAL A 305 -5.48 -7.32 5.63
N LEU A 306 -5.74 -7.12 4.34
CA LEU A 306 -6.72 -7.93 3.59
C LEU A 306 -6.28 -9.40 3.49
N ILE A 307 -4.98 -9.68 3.27
CA ILE A 307 -4.43 -11.04 3.29
C ILE A 307 -4.63 -11.68 4.66
N PHE A 308 -4.27 -10.97 5.75
CA PHE A 308 -4.51 -11.43 7.12
C PHE A 308 -6.00 -11.76 7.35
N LEU A 309 -6.91 -10.85 7.00
CA LEU A 309 -8.34 -11.04 7.17
C LEU A 309 -8.88 -12.22 6.35
N VAL A 310 -8.47 -12.40 5.09
CA VAL A 310 -8.88 -13.55 4.27
C VAL A 310 -8.35 -14.87 4.85
N ILE A 311 -7.11 -14.90 5.37
CA ILE A 311 -6.58 -16.06 6.10
C ILE A 311 -7.43 -16.35 7.35
N ARG A 312 -7.76 -15.34 8.16
CA ARG A 312 -8.64 -15.50 9.34
C ARG A 312 -10.05 -15.97 8.97
N TYR A 313 -10.61 -15.52 7.83
CA TYR A 313 -11.91 -15.97 7.34
C TYR A 313 -11.88 -17.41 6.80
N ARG A 314 -10.79 -17.83 6.13
CA ARG A 314 -10.62 -19.20 5.63
C ARG A 314 -10.34 -20.23 6.74
N MET A 315 -9.72 -19.82 7.85
CA MET A 315 -9.45 -20.71 8.99
C MET A 315 -10.65 -20.88 9.95
N ARG A 316 -11.79 -20.22 9.72
CA ARG A 316 -13.00 -20.49 10.52
C ARG A 316 -13.63 -21.79 10.02
N PRO A 317 -13.85 -22.81 10.87
CA PRO A 317 -14.58 -24.00 10.44
C PRO A 317 -15.97 -23.59 9.93
N PRO A 318 -16.51 -24.27 8.92
CA PRO A 318 -17.89 -24.04 8.51
C PRO A 318 -18.79 -24.22 9.74
N LYS A 319 -19.88 -23.42 9.84
CA LYS A 319 -20.97 -23.84 10.72
C LYS A 319 -21.35 -25.25 10.27
N ARG A 320 -21.22 -26.25 11.15
CA ARG A 320 -21.97 -27.51 10.97
C ARG A 320 -23.39 -27.08 10.63
N ALA A 321 -23.91 -27.57 9.50
CA ALA A 321 -25.36 -27.61 9.35
C ALA A 321 -25.92 -28.26 10.62
N LYS A 322 -27.11 -27.87 11.08
CA LYS A 322 -27.80 -28.72 12.05
C LYS A 322 -27.83 -30.10 11.41
N LEU A 323 -27.17 -31.09 12.02
CA LEU A 323 -27.53 -32.47 11.72
C LEU A 323 -29.03 -32.51 12.00
N ALA A 324 -29.82 -33.01 11.03
CA ALA A 324 -31.13 -33.51 11.37
C ALA A 324 -30.91 -34.50 12.52
N LEU A 325 -31.75 -34.41 13.56
CA LEU A 325 -31.62 -35.31 14.70
C LEU A 325 -31.67 -36.74 14.17
N SER A 326 -30.54 -37.45 14.26
CA SER A 326 -30.54 -38.90 14.15
C SER A 326 -31.53 -39.42 15.21
N PRO A 327 -32.31 -40.48 14.91
CA PRO A 327 -33.17 -41.11 15.90
C PRO A 327 -32.38 -41.45 17.17
N GLU A 328 -33.08 -41.46 18.31
CA GLU A 328 -32.45 -41.72 19.60
C GLU A 328 -31.69 -43.06 19.60
N PRO A 329 -30.56 -43.16 20.31
CA PRO A 329 -29.87 -44.43 20.46
C PRO A 329 -30.78 -45.41 21.21
N VAL A 330 -31.20 -46.47 20.53
CA VAL A 330 -31.90 -47.60 21.16
C VAL A 330 -31.04 -48.09 22.34
N PRO A 331 -31.60 -48.22 23.56
CA PRO A 331 -30.81 -48.60 24.72
C PRO A 331 -30.26 -50.02 24.56
N VAL A 332 -28.94 -50.14 24.55
CA VAL A 332 -28.23 -51.42 24.56
C VAL A 332 -28.47 -52.10 25.91
N GLN A 333 -29.11 -53.27 25.90
CA GLN A 333 -29.14 -54.13 27.09
C GLN A 333 -27.74 -54.73 27.33
N PRO A 334 -27.26 -54.79 28.59
CA PRO A 334 -25.99 -55.42 28.90
C PRO A 334 -26.12 -56.95 28.90
N ASN A 335 -25.25 -57.65 28.18
CA ASN A 335 -25.00 -59.07 28.47
C ASN A 335 -24.29 -59.21 29.83
N PRO A 336 -24.55 -60.28 30.59
CA PRO A 336 -24.04 -60.43 31.94
C PRO A 336 -22.53 -60.69 31.97
N SER A 337 -21.85 -60.07 32.93
CA SER A 337 -20.45 -60.35 33.25
C SER A 337 -20.32 -61.63 34.08
N SER A 338 -19.45 -62.53 33.64
CA SER A 338 -18.95 -63.66 34.42
C SER A 338 -17.88 -63.19 35.41
N GLU A 339 -18.07 -63.41 36.72
CA GLU A 339 -16.94 -63.42 37.66
C GLU A 339 -17.22 -64.33 38.87
N ILE A 340 -16.18 -64.64 39.64
CA ILE A 340 -16.10 -65.85 40.47
C ILE A 340 -16.34 -65.55 41.96
N VAL A 341 -16.99 -66.52 42.61
CA VAL A 341 -17.27 -66.68 44.05
C VAL A 341 -16.25 -66.02 44.99
N GLY A 342 -16.75 -65.16 45.89
CA GLY A 342 -16.11 -64.76 47.15
C GLY A 342 -17.18 -64.65 48.24
N ILE A 343 -16.98 -65.30 49.39
CA ILE A 343 -18.03 -65.51 50.41
C ILE A 343 -17.70 -64.77 51.72
N THR A 344 -18.74 -64.30 52.42
CA THR A 344 -18.91 -64.02 53.88
C THR A 344 -19.18 -62.56 54.28
N GLY A 345 -20.08 -62.38 55.26
CA GLY A 345 -20.30 -61.11 55.98
C GLY A 345 -21.63 -60.39 55.73
N SER A 346 -22.65 -60.76 56.53
CA SER A 346 -23.57 -59.91 57.33
C SER A 346 -23.70 -58.39 57.05
N GLU A 347 -24.88 -57.73 57.13
CA GLU A 347 -26.28 -58.10 57.46
C GLU A 347 -27.19 -56.83 57.27
N ALA A 348 -28.54 -56.79 57.37
CA ALA A 348 -29.61 -57.75 57.63
C ALA A 348 -30.97 -57.22 57.07
N ALA A 349 -32.00 -58.10 57.00
CA ALA A 349 -33.44 -57.84 57.22
C ALA A 349 -34.23 -56.81 56.34
N THR A 350 -35.49 -57.04 55.92
CA THR A 350 -36.41 -58.22 55.94
C THR A 350 -37.63 -58.00 55.01
N ARG A 351 -38.32 -59.09 54.63
CA ARG A 351 -39.70 -59.18 54.05
C ARG A 351 -39.92 -58.66 52.61
N SER A 352 -40.83 -59.23 51.79
CA SER A 352 -41.70 -60.43 51.93
C SER A 352 -42.15 -60.94 50.54
N GLU A 353 -42.37 -62.26 50.39
CA GLU A 353 -43.43 -62.94 49.58
C GLU A 353 -43.62 -62.63 48.06
N ASN A 354 -44.07 -63.54 47.17
CA ASN A 354 -44.07 -65.01 47.09
C ASN A 354 -44.56 -65.48 45.66
N VAL A 355 -44.49 -66.80 45.37
CA VAL A 355 -45.38 -67.59 44.45
C VAL A 355 -45.19 -67.64 42.89
N LEU A 356 -45.12 -68.90 42.41
CA LEU A 356 -45.43 -69.55 41.10
C LEU A 356 -44.38 -69.80 39.97
N GLU A 357 -44.54 -70.99 39.34
CA GLU A 357 -43.78 -71.73 38.31
C GLU A 357 -44.68 -72.00 37.04
N PRO A 358 -44.36 -72.86 36.02
CA PRO A 358 -43.11 -73.55 35.57
C PRO A 358 -42.75 -73.15 34.08
N THR A 359 -42.29 -73.90 33.04
CA THR A 359 -42.01 -75.35 32.73
C THR A 359 -41.13 -75.50 31.46
N GLY A 360 -40.41 -76.63 31.30
CA GLY A 360 -39.90 -77.21 30.01
C GLY A 360 -38.52 -76.71 29.52
N ASP A 361 -37.48 -77.50 29.18
CA ASP A 361 -37.29 -78.77 28.41
C ASP A 361 -36.94 -78.53 26.92
N VAL A 362 -36.02 -79.25 26.21
CA VAL A 362 -34.98 -80.28 26.51
C VAL A 362 -34.02 -80.43 25.29
N ALA A 363 -32.88 -81.16 25.40
CA ALA A 363 -31.95 -81.66 24.33
C ALA A 363 -31.00 -80.62 23.64
N SER A 364 -29.69 -80.82 23.34
CA SER A 364 -28.82 -81.93 22.84
C SER A 364 -28.60 -81.91 21.31
N ALA A 365 -27.42 -82.18 20.70
CA ALA A 365 -26.02 -82.37 21.18
C ALA A 365 -25.01 -82.42 19.98
N GLU A 366 -23.71 -82.15 20.24
CA GLU A 366 -22.47 -82.79 19.67
C GLU A 366 -22.16 -82.83 18.13
N LEU A 367 -20.91 -83.01 17.61
CA LEU A 367 -19.50 -82.73 18.02
C LEU A 367 -18.52 -82.96 16.81
N ILE A 368 -17.22 -82.55 16.91
CA ILE A 368 -16.04 -82.98 16.09
C ILE A 368 -15.98 -82.52 14.59
N ALA A 369 -14.84 -82.47 13.87
CA ALA A 369 -13.54 -81.75 14.01
C ALA A 369 -12.43 -82.43 13.16
N ALA A 370 -11.55 -81.67 12.46
CA ALA A 370 -10.26 -82.17 11.90
C ALA A 370 -9.28 -81.05 11.44
N GLN A 371 -7.99 -81.39 11.33
CA GLN A 371 -6.80 -80.64 10.87
C GLN A 371 -6.02 -81.57 9.87
N PRO A 372 -5.05 -81.15 9.01
CA PRO A 372 -3.78 -80.50 9.43
C PRO A 372 -3.07 -79.54 8.42
N ASN A 373 -1.89 -79.07 8.85
CA ASN A 373 -0.87 -78.23 8.16
C ASN A 373 0.25 -79.13 7.53
N PRO A 374 1.29 -78.66 6.76
CA PRO A 374 2.39 -77.84 7.31
C PRO A 374 3.24 -76.92 6.33
N SER A 375 4.26 -76.26 6.93
CA SER A 375 5.55 -75.62 6.48
C SER A 375 6.09 -75.77 5.02
N SER A 376 7.03 -74.97 4.47
CA SER A 376 8.30 -74.33 4.96
C SER A 376 8.89 -73.36 3.87
N GLU A 377 10.01 -72.58 3.91
CA GLU A 377 10.95 -72.04 4.93
C GLU A 377 11.96 -70.97 4.34
N ILE A 378 12.88 -70.44 5.18
CA ILE A 378 14.23 -69.84 4.87
C ILE A 378 14.33 -68.43 4.20
N ALA A 379 15.49 -67.73 4.36
CA ALA A 379 15.74 -66.33 3.96
C ALA A 379 17.25 -65.93 3.81
N GLY A 380 17.56 -64.83 3.07
CA GLY A 380 18.88 -64.14 2.96
C GLY A 380 19.14 -63.50 1.57
N VAL A 381 20.11 -62.59 1.30
CA VAL A 381 20.77 -61.47 2.03
C VAL A 381 21.68 -60.69 1.03
N THR A 382 21.92 -59.38 1.21
CA THR A 382 22.91 -58.48 0.50
C THR A 382 22.81 -58.25 -1.04
N GLY A 383 23.36 -57.11 -1.50
CA GLY A 383 23.80 -56.89 -2.89
C GLY A 383 23.44 -55.51 -3.47
N SER A 384 24.43 -54.74 -3.97
CA SER A 384 24.25 -53.38 -4.50
C SER A 384 24.41 -53.28 -6.03
N ASP A 385 24.02 -52.11 -6.55
CA ASP A 385 24.54 -51.40 -7.73
C ASP A 385 24.07 -51.68 -9.18
N ALA A 386 23.91 -50.52 -9.85
CA ALA A 386 24.24 -50.20 -11.26
C ALA A 386 23.42 -50.74 -12.47
N ALA A 387 22.64 -49.79 -13.02
CA ALA A 387 22.73 -49.30 -14.41
C ALA A 387 21.95 -49.96 -15.59
N THR A 388 21.37 -49.05 -16.40
CA THR A 388 21.01 -49.13 -17.84
C THR A 388 19.94 -50.10 -18.36
N ARG A 389 18.85 -49.50 -18.89
CA ARG A 389 18.25 -49.64 -20.26
C ARG A 389 18.19 -51.04 -20.94
N PRO A 390 17.10 -51.37 -21.67
CA PRO A 390 16.47 -50.46 -22.64
C PRO A 390 14.91 -50.41 -22.60
N GLN A 391 14.31 -49.91 -23.67
CA GLN A 391 12.87 -49.88 -23.93
C GLN A 391 12.39 -51.25 -24.44
N ASP A 392 11.12 -51.58 -24.20
CA ASP A 392 10.37 -52.46 -25.10
C ASP A 392 8.91 -52.04 -25.21
N LEU A 393 8.26 -52.41 -26.31
CA LEU A 393 6.91 -51.95 -26.71
C LEU A 393 5.90 -53.09 -26.71
N LEU A 394 4.90 -53.03 -25.81
CA LEU A 394 3.69 -53.85 -25.91
C LEU A 394 2.45 -53.01 -25.56
N GLU A 395 1.52 -52.91 -26.52
CA GLU A 395 0.16 -52.42 -26.26
C GLU A 395 -0.68 -53.50 -25.57
N PRO A 396 -1.65 -53.09 -24.75
CA PRO A 396 -2.92 -53.81 -24.66
C PRO A 396 -4.05 -53.03 -25.34
N ARG A 397 -4.91 -53.76 -26.07
CA ARG A 397 -6.24 -53.27 -26.48
C ARG A 397 -7.03 -52.82 -25.26
N GLY A 398 -7.79 -51.75 -25.40
CA GLY A 398 -8.70 -51.28 -24.34
C GLY A 398 -9.96 -52.14 -24.25
N ASP A 399 -10.48 -52.28 -23.03
CA ASP A 399 -11.83 -52.77 -22.74
C ASP A 399 -12.58 -51.73 -21.90
N PHE A 400 -13.84 -51.47 -22.25
CA PHE A 400 -14.67 -50.47 -21.56
C PHE A 400 -15.33 -51.07 -20.31
N THR A 401 -14.79 -50.78 -19.12
CA THR A 401 -15.48 -51.04 -17.85
C THR A 401 -15.57 -49.79 -16.98
N SER A 402 -16.77 -49.50 -16.48
CA SER A 402 -17.12 -48.28 -15.77
C SER A 402 -16.65 -48.30 -14.31
N THR A 403 -15.41 -47.88 -14.07
CA THR A 403 -14.86 -47.83 -12.70
C THR A 403 -15.47 -46.68 -11.90
N SER A 404 -16.15 -47.02 -10.81
CA SER A 404 -16.68 -46.05 -9.83
C SER A 404 -15.57 -45.16 -9.27
N ILE A 405 -15.86 -43.87 -9.09
CA ILE A 405 -14.92 -42.92 -8.48
C ILE A 405 -14.88 -43.17 -6.97
N ALA A 406 -14.00 -44.07 -6.54
CA ALA A 406 -13.66 -44.27 -5.15
C ALA A 406 -13.13 -42.93 -4.59
N THR A 407 -13.91 -42.31 -3.72
CA THR A 407 -13.58 -40.99 -3.17
C THR A 407 -12.70 -41.18 -1.95
N GLU A 408 -11.39 -40.99 -2.09
CA GLU A 408 -10.45 -41.02 -0.97
C GLU A 408 -10.92 -40.08 0.16
N PRO A 409 -10.99 -40.56 1.41
CA PRO A 409 -11.32 -39.70 2.53
C PRO A 409 -10.17 -38.72 2.75
N LYS A 410 -10.42 -37.43 2.53
CA LYS A 410 -9.53 -36.40 3.03
C LYS A 410 -9.49 -36.48 4.54
N GLU A 411 -8.32 -36.75 5.10
CA GLU A 411 -8.02 -36.39 6.48
C GLU A 411 -8.14 -34.87 6.63
N GLU A 412 -9.30 -34.39 7.10
CA GLU A 412 -9.40 -33.02 7.60
C GLU A 412 -8.58 -32.92 8.88
N VAL A 413 -7.33 -32.45 8.74
CA VAL A 413 -6.46 -32.10 9.87
C VAL A 413 -7.23 -31.13 10.78
N VAL A 414 -7.73 -31.64 11.91
CA VAL A 414 -8.55 -30.91 12.86
C VAL A 414 -7.68 -29.88 13.57
N VAL A 415 -7.54 -28.70 12.97
CA VAL A 415 -6.85 -27.56 13.58
C VAL A 415 -7.58 -27.21 14.89
N PRO A 416 -6.91 -27.28 16.05
CA PRO A 416 -7.55 -26.94 17.32
C PRO A 416 -8.13 -25.52 17.28
N ALA A 417 -9.34 -25.36 17.82
CA ALA A 417 -10.02 -24.07 17.81
C ALA A 417 -9.26 -23.06 18.68
N GLU A 418 -8.47 -22.17 18.05
CA GLU A 418 -7.77 -21.07 18.71
C GLU A 418 -8.75 -20.30 19.61
N ARG A 419 -8.41 -20.11 20.89
CA ARG A 419 -9.29 -19.41 21.83
C ARG A 419 -9.46 -17.97 21.34
N PHE A 420 -10.66 -17.41 21.50
CA PHE A 420 -10.99 -16.07 20.99
C PHE A 420 -9.92 -15.00 21.32
N ARG A 421 -9.43 -15.00 22.58
CA ARG A 421 -8.38 -14.09 23.06
C ARG A 421 -7.07 -14.20 22.28
N ASP A 422 -6.67 -15.41 21.90
CA ASP A 422 -5.43 -15.68 21.16
C ASP A 422 -5.48 -15.15 19.73
N THR A 423 -6.70 -14.96 19.18
CA THR A 423 -6.90 -14.40 17.84
C THR A 423 -6.73 -12.87 17.80
N LEU A 424 -6.97 -12.17 18.92
CA LEU A 424 -7.04 -10.70 18.98
C LEU A 424 -5.75 -9.95 18.63
N PRO A 425 -4.54 -10.37 19.05
CA PRO A 425 -3.33 -9.58 18.86
C PRO A 425 -3.01 -9.28 17.39
N GLY A 426 -3.36 -10.19 16.46
CA GLY A 426 -3.20 -9.96 15.02
C GLY A 426 -4.12 -8.85 14.49
N PHE A 427 -5.38 -8.83 14.95
CA PHE A 427 -6.34 -7.78 14.60
C PHE A 427 -5.93 -6.42 15.17
N ILE A 428 -5.47 -6.39 16.42
CA ILE A 428 -4.95 -5.17 17.06
C ILE A 428 -3.73 -4.65 16.29
N PHE A 429 -2.78 -5.51 15.92
CA PHE A 429 -1.61 -5.11 15.13
C PHE A 429 -1.97 -4.60 13.73
N SER A 430 -2.89 -5.27 13.01
CA SER A 430 -3.46 -4.75 11.76
C SER A 430 -4.12 -3.38 11.95
N GLY A 431 -4.82 -3.19 13.06
CA GLY A 431 -5.44 -1.92 13.41
C GLY A 431 -4.42 -0.81 13.66
N VAL A 432 -3.33 -1.10 14.38
CA VAL A 432 -2.21 -0.16 14.58
C VAL A 432 -1.57 0.23 13.24
N LEU A 433 -1.27 -0.75 12.36
CA LEU A 433 -0.69 -0.45 11.05
C LEU A 433 -1.59 0.46 10.20
N LEU A 434 -2.91 0.24 10.20
CA LEU A 434 -3.85 1.11 9.48
C LEU A 434 -4.02 2.47 10.16
N GLY A 435 -4.03 2.51 11.49
CA GLY A 435 -4.15 3.75 12.26
C GLY A 435 -2.98 4.70 12.04
N LEU A 436 -1.78 4.17 11.74
CA LEU A 436 -0.58 4.95 11.42
C LEU A 436 -0.55 5.52 9.98
N LEU A 437 -1.55 5.25 9.14
CA LEU A 437 -1.53 5.65 7.72
C LEU A 437 -1.86 7.12 7.38
N PRO A 438 -2.68 7.89 8.12
CA PRO A 438 -3.10 9.22 7.66
C PRO A 438 -1.98 10.21 7.30
N MET A 439 -0.88 10.26 8.06
CA MET A 439 0.29 11.10 7.71
C MET A 439 1.13 10.57 6.53
N TRP A 440 0.86 9.35 6.06
CA TRP A 440 1.51 8.70 4.92
C TRP A 440 0.66 8.79 3.65
N ASN A 441 -0.65 8.51 3.76
CA ASN A 441 -1.69 8.83 2.78
C ASN A 441 -3.10 8.70 3.43
N SER A 442 -3.76 9.82 3.68
CA SER A 442 -5.08 9.87 4.33
C SER A 442 -6.21 9.28 3.46
N ALA A 443 -6.12 9.35 2.13
CA ALA A 443 -7.14 8.80 1.25
C ALA A 443 -7.17 7.27 1.30
N VAL A 444 -6.02 6.59 1.31
CA VAL A 444 -5.99 5.12 1.47
C VAL A 444 -6.45 4.68 2.86
N TYR A 445 -6.24 5.49 3.91
CA TYR A 445 -6.86 5.24 5.22
C TYR A 445 -8.40 5.29 5.16
N ILE A 446 -8.97 6.31 4.52
CA ILE A 446 -10.43 6.43 4.30
C ILE A 446 -10.95 5.23 3.48
N GLY A 447 -10.21 4.82 2.44
CA GLY A 447 -10.54 3.65 1.62
C GLY A 447 -10.50 2.35 2.42
N ALA A 448 -9.48 2.17 3.26
CA ALA A 448 -9.38 1.03 4.18
C ALA A 448 -10.58 0.99 5.14
N ALA A 449 -10.97 2.12 5.73
CA ALA A 449 -12.13 2.21 6.61
C ALA A 449 -13.44 1.78 5.90
N ALA A 450 -13.65 2.22 4.66
CA ALA A 450 -14.82 1.81 3.87
C ALA A 450 -14.86 0.31 3.57
N VAL A 451 -13.73 -0.26 3.11
CA VAL A 451 -13.62 -1.70 2.84
C VAL A 451 -13.80 -2.52 4.12
N LEU A 452 -13.22 -2.10 5.25
CA LEU A 452 -13.37 -2.77 6.54
C LEU A 452 -14.80 -2.68 7.08
N GLY A 453 -15.49 -1.55 6.90
CA GLY A 453 -16.91 -1.40 7.23
C GLY A 453 -17.79 -2.37 6.44
N ALA A 454 -17.56 -2.48 5.12
CA ALA A 454 -18.25 -3.46 4.29
C ALA A 454 -17.92 -4.90 4.70
N LEU A 455 -16.65 -5.22 5.03
CA LEU A 455 -16.26 -6.53 5.55
C LEU A 455 -16.94 -6.85 6.91
N PHE A 456 -17.08 -5.88 7.80
CA PHE A 456 -17.76 -6.05 9.10
C PHE A 456 -19.25 -6.42 8.96
N VAL A 457 -19.92 -5.85 7.95
CA VAL A 457 -21.31 -6.21 7.60
C VAL A 457 -21.36 -7.60 6.97
N LEU A 458 -20.51 -7.87 5.97
CA LEU A 458 -20.57 -9.04 5.10
C LEU A 458 -19.97 -10.33 5.69
N PHE A 459 -19.11 -10.23 6.71
CA PHE A 459 -18.44 -11.36 7.35
C PHE A 459 -18.73 -11.46 8.87
N SER A 460 -18.32 -12.58 9.47
CA SER A 460 -18.80 -13.06 10.77
C SER A 460 -17.82 -12.90 11.95
N LEU A 461 -16.66 -12.25 11.75
CA LEU A 461 -15.65 -12.00 12.79
C LEU A 461 -15.82 -10.61 13.44
N ARG A 462 -17.06 -10.20 13.73
CA ARG A 462 -17.40 -8.82 14.13
C ARG A 462 -16.63 -8.31 15.35
N LEU A 463 -16.49 -9.12 16.40
CA LEU A 463 -15.74 -8.73 17.60
C LEU A 463 -14.24 -8.56 17.34
N GLN A 464 -13.63 -9.43 16.52
CA GLN A 464 -12.24 -9.26 16.11
C GLN A 464 -12.05 -8.05 15.20
N MET A 465 -13.00 -7.78 14.30
CA MET A 465 -13.01 -6.57 13.46
C MET A 465 -13.13 -5.28 14.29
N LEU A 466 -13.85 -5.29 15.42
CA LEU A 466 -13.83 -4.16 16.37
C LEU A 466 -12.46 -4.01 17.05
N ALA A 467 -11.80 -5.10 17.43
CA ALA A 467 -10.44 -5.07 17.96
C ALA A 467 -9.38 -4.58 16.94
N LEU A 468 -9.70 -4.56 15.65
CA LEU A 468 -8.92 -3.89 14.59
C LEU A 468 -9.34 -2.42 14.43
N ALA A 469 -10.65 -2.15 14.34
CA ALA A 469 -11.20 -0.83 14.06
C ALA A 469 -10.93 0.19 15.19
N ILE A 470 -10.97 -0.24 16.47
CA ILE A 470 -10.74 0.63 17.63
C ILE A 470 -9.31 1.22 17.61
N PRO A 471 -8.21 0.43 17.61
CA PRO A 471 -6.86 1.00 17.52
C PRO A 471 -6.61 1.75 16.21
N ALA A 472 -7.20 1.32 15.09
CA ALA A 472 -7.12 2.06 13.83
C ALA A 472 -7.73 3.47 13.95
N GLY A 473 -8.93 3.59 14.52
CA GLY A 473 -9.61 4.88 14.74
C GLY A 473 -8.88 5.76 15.75
N LEU A 474 -8.50 5.21 16.90
CA LEU A 474 -7.85 5.97 17.97
C LEU A 474 -6.48 6.55 17.56
N ILE A 475 -5.68 5.82 16.78
CA ILE A 475 -4.36 6.27 16.32
C ILE A 475 -4.49 7.22 15.11
N ALA A 476 -5.47 7.01 14.23
CA ALA A 476 -5.71 7.86 13.08
C ALA A 476 -6.36 9.21 13.43
N LEU A 477 -7.25 9.25 14.42
CA LEU A 477 -8.01 10.46 14.80
C LEU A 477 -7.13 11.70 15.02
N PRO A 478 -6.08 11.71 15.86
CA PRO A 478 -5.24 12.90 16.05
C PRO A 478 -4.50 13.32 14.77
N GLN A 479 -4.13 12.38 13.90
CA GLN A 479 -3.50 12.69 12.62
C GLN A 479 -4.50 13.34 11.65
N MET A 480 -5.71 12.78 11.55
CA MET A 480 -6.78 13.34 10.74
C MET A 480 -7.11 14.76 11.21
N LEU A 481 -7.26 15.00 12.51
CA LEU A 481 -7.50 16.34 13.08
C LEU A 481 -6.33 17.33 12.83
N TYR A 482 -5.11 16.84 12.71
CA TYR A 482 -3.95 17.67 12.31
C TYR A 482 -4.02 18.07 10.83
N LEU A 483 -4.41 17.16 9.94
CA LEU A 483 -4.56 17.42 8.50
C LEU A 483 -5.84 18.22 8.15
N THR A 484 -6.92 18.04 8.91
CA THR A 484 -8.23 18.68 8.64
C THR A 484 -8.47 19.98 9.42
N GLY A 485 -7.89 20.17 10.61
CA GLY A 485 -7.99 21.42 11.37
C GLY A 485 -6.99 22.50 10.91
N GLY A 486 -7.15 23.72 11.45
CA GLY A 486 -6.23 24.85 11.26
C GLY A 486 -6.97 26.17 11.01
N SER A 487 -6.42 27.29 11.50
CA SER A 487 -6.93 28.64 11.22
C SER A 487 -6.75 29.01 9.74
N GLY A 488 -7.70 29.72 9.13
CA GLY A 488 -7.60 30.03 7.69
C GLY A 488 -7.63 28.78 6.81
N ARG A 489 -8.63 27.91 7.03
CA ARG A 489 -8.97 26.82 6.10
C ARG A 489 -10.10 27.28 5.19
N ILE A 490 -9.98 27.03 3.89
CA ILE A 490 -11.09 27.19 2.95
C ILE A 490 -12.22 26.23 3.38
N PRO A 491 -13.51 26.66 3.36
CA PRO A 491 -14.63 25.76 3.61
C PRO A 491 -14.55 24.52 2.73
N MET A 492 -14.64 23.33 3.35
CA MET A 492 -14.61 22.08 2.60
C MET A 492 -15.89 21.95 1.73
N PRO A 493 -15.80 21.32 0.55
CA PRO A 493 -16.99 20.98 -0.24
C PRO A 493 -17.94 20.08 0.55
N ARG A 494 -19.20 19.99 0.10
CA ARG A 494 -20.18 19.09 0.71
C ARG A 494 -19.68 17.65 0.63
N LEU A 495 -19.65 16.96 1.77
CA LEU A 495 -19.10 15.60 1.88
C LEU A 495 -19.81 14.61 0.95
N ILE A 496 -21.13 14.78 0.73
CA ILE A 496 -21.89 14.06 -0.28
C ILE A 496 -21.75 14.81 -1.61
N HIS A 497 -21.13 14.16 -2.59
CA HIS A 497 -20.87 14.69 -3.92
C HIS A 497 -20.99 13.54 -4.94
N TRP A 498 -22.11 13.51 -5.67
CA TRP A 498 -22.33 12.52 -6.72
C TRP A 498 -21.62 12.91 -8.02
N GLY A 499 -20.92 11.97 -8.65
CA GLY A 499 -20.40 12.11 -10.01
C GLY A 499 -18.88 12.10 -10.20
N TYR A 500 -18.10 12.03 -9.11
CA TYR A 500 -16.63 12.10 -9.16
C TYR A 500 -16.13 13.36 -9.91
N THR A 501 -15.62 13.27 -11.14
CA THR A 501 -15.18 14.40 -11.98
C THR A 501 -15.92 14.47 -13.32
N ILE A 502 -17.20 14.07 -13.35
CA ILE A 502 -18.03 14.05 -14.56
C ILE A 502 -18.99 15.26 -14.52
N ASP A 503 -18.84 16.18 -15.47
CA ASP A 503 -19.60 17.45 -15.53
C ASP A 503 -21.13 17.26 -15.56
N GLN A 504 -21.61 16.16 -16.14
CA GLN A 504 -23.02 15.76 -16.15
C GLN A 504 -23.16 14.32 -15.61
N PRO A 505 -23.23 14.12 -14.29
CA PRO A 505 -23.15 12.80 -13.69
C PRO A 505 -24.50 12.07 -13.68
N THR A 506 -25.07 11.82 -14.86
CA THR A 506 -26.18 10.87 -14.97
C THR A 506 -25.68 9.44 -14.66
N ALA A 507 -26.55 8.55 -14.20
CA ALA A 507 -26.19 7.15 -13.98
C ALA A 507 -25.65 6.49 -15.27
N ALA A 508 -26.19 6.88 -16.43
CA ALA A 508 -25.69 6.47 -17.74
C ALA A 508 -24.26 6.99 -18.02
N ASN A 509 -23.95 8.25 -17.71
CA ASN A 509 -22.61 8.80 -17.90
C ASN A 509 -21.58 8.19 -16.94
N VAL A 510 -21.95 7.94 -15.68
CA VAL A 510 -21.10 7.20 -14.71
C VAL A 510 -20.84 5.77 -15.19
N LEU A 511 -21.86 5.06 -15.68
CA LEU A 511 -21.70 3.72 -16.25
C LEU A 511 -20.84 3.72 -17.52
N LYS A 512 -21.03 4.70 -18.41
CA LYS A 512 -20.20 4.89 -19.62
C LYS A 512 -18.74 5.16 -19.25
N TYR A 513 -18.48 5.98 -18.23
CA TYR A 513 -17.14 6.30 -17.74
C TYR A 513 -16.44 5.06 -17.18
N LEU A 514 -17.09 4.32 -16.28
CA LEU A 514 -16.57 3.07 -15.72
C LEU A 514 -16.38 2.01 -16.81
N GLY A 515 -17.31 1.90 -17.76
CA GLY A 515 -17.23 1.00 -18.91
C GLY A 515 -16.02 1.30 -19.80
N PHE A 516 -15.75 2.57 -20.10
CA PHE A 516 -14.62 2.97 -20.94
C PHE A 516 -13.26 2.87 -20.22
N THR A 517 -13.22 3.21 -18.93
CA THR A 517 -11.99 3.23 -18.11
C THR A 517 -11.42 1.83 -17.85
N PHE A 518 -12.25 0.79 -17.86
CA PHE A 518 -11.84 -0.60 -17.60
C PHE A 518 -12.10 -1.56 -18.76
N GLY A 519 -12.92 -1.17 -19.75
CA GLY A 519 -13.16 -1.91 -20.98
C GLY A 519 -13.49 -3.39 -20.76
N PHE A 520 -12.76 -4.25 -21.47
CA PHE A 520 -12.96 -5.70 -21.46
C PHE A 520 -12.69 -6.37 -20.10
N LYS A 521 -12.11 -5.67 -19.11
CA LYS A 521 -12.03 -6.18 -17.73
C LYS A 521 -13.40 -6.46 -17.13
N TRP A 522 -14.44 -5.69 -17.47
CA TRP A 522 -15.79 -5.93 -16.94
C TRP A 522 -16.35 -7.29 -17.34
N LEU A 523 -16.08 -7.77 -18.56
CA LEU A 523 -16.49 -9.11 -19.01
C LEU A 523 -15.79 -10.20 -18.20
N LEU A 524 -14.48 -10.03 -17.98
CA LEU A 524 -13.67 -10.97 -17.19
C LEU A 524 -14.03 -10.96 -15.71
N ILE A 525 -14.40 -9.80 -15.14
CA ILE A 525 -14.93 -9.65 -13.78
C ILE A 525 -16.30 -10.32 -13.65
N ALA A 526 -17.21 -10.11 -14.60
CA ALA A 526 -18.54 -10.75 -14.60
C ALA A 526 -18.40 -12.28 -14.64
N LEU A 527 -17.58 -12.81 -15.55
CA LEU A 527 -17.27 -14.24 -15.63
C LEU A 527 -16.62 -14.78 -14.36
N ALA A 528 -15.68 -14.03 -13.77
CA ALA A 528 -15.06 -14.38 -12.50
C ALA A 528 -16.08 -14.48 -11.36
N LEU A 529 -17.05 -13.57 -11.30
CA LEU A 529 -18.12 -13.56 -10.29
C LEU A 529 -19.12 -14.71 -10.47
N VAL A 530 -19.40 -15.14 -11.70
CA VAL A 530 -20.19 -16.36 -11.97
C VAL A 530 -19.54 -17.57 -11.30
N PHE A 531 -18.24 -17.78 -11.50
CA PHE A 531 -17.50 -18.90 -10.89
C PHE A 531 -16.99 -18.65 -9.45
N ALA A 532 -17.18 -17.44 -8.90
CA ALA A 532 -16.70 -17.08 -7.57
C ALA A 532 -17.53 -17.72 -6.43
N ASN A 533 -16.84 -18.19 -5.40
CA ASN A 533 -17.47 -18.66 -4.16
C ASN A 533 -17.97 -17.49 -3.28
N SER A 534 -18.70 -17.80 -2.19
CA SER A 534 -19.30 -16.75 -1.33
C SER A 534 -18.27 -15.81 -0.69
N LEU A 535 -17.08 -16.30 -0.33
CA LEU A 535 -16.00 -15.45 0.20
C LEU A 535 -15.49 -14.49 -0.86
N GLN A 536 -15.25 -14.98 -2.08
CA GLN A 536 -14.76 -14.19 -3.22
C GLN A 536 -15.79 -13.11 -3.62
N ARG A 537 -17.08 -13.47 -3.75
CA ARG A 537 -18.16 -12.51 -4.06
C ARG A 537 -18.30 -11.44 -2.96
N ARG A 538 -18.27 -11.82 -1.68
CA ARG A 538 -18.32 -10.86 -0.55
C ARG A 538 -17.10 -9.95 -0.51
N LEU A 539 -15.90 -10.46 -0.79
CA LEU A 539 -14.68 -9.66 -0.84
C LEU A 539 -14.71 -8.66 -2.01
N PHE A 540 -15.16 -9.07 -3.19
CA PHE A 540 -15.31 -8.16 -4.34
C PHE A 540 -16.32 -7.05 -4.04
N LEU A 541 -17.47 -7.39 -3.44
CA LEU A 541 -18.47 -6.42 -3.00
C LEU A 541 -17.90 -5.44 -1.96
N ALA A 542 -17.16 -5.96 -0.97
CA ALA A 542 -16.55 -5.14 0.07
C ALA A 542 -15.50 -4.16 -0.49
N VAL A 543 -14.66 -4.60 -1.44
CA VAL A 543 -13.67 -3.73 -2.09
C VAL A 543 -14.33 -2.77 -3.08
N SER A 544 -15.44 -3.14 -3.70
CA SER A 544 -16.23 -2.25 -4.58
C SER A 544 -16.91 -1.09 -3.86
N SER A 545 -16.90 -1.08 -2.52
CA SER A 545 -17.20 0.13 -1.74
C SER A 545 -16.28 1.31 -2.10
N LEU A 546 -15.05 1.06 -2.56
CA LEU A 546 -14.13 2.09 -3.03
C LEU A 546 -14.64 2.87 -4.25
N LEU A 547 -15.40 2.22 -5.15
CA LEU A 547 -16.06 2.91 -6.27
C LEU A 547 -17.20 3.78 -5.76
N ALA A 548 -18.03 3.27 -4.84
CA ALA A 548 -19.09 4.07 -4.21
C ALA A 548 -18.52 5.28 -3.44
N VAL A 549 -17.41 5.09 -2.71
CA VAL A 549 -16.68 6.17 -2.03
C VAL A 549 -16.18 7.22 -3.02
N ALA A 550 -15.59 6.80 -4.15
CA ALA A 550 -15.07 7.71 -5.16
C ALA A 550 -16.14 8.54 -5.89
N PHE A 551 -17.32 7.95 -6.12
CA PHE A 551 -18.40 8.54 -6.92
C PHE A 551 -19.49 9.22 -6.10
N CYS A 552 -19.65 8.95 -4.80
CA CYS A 552 -20.70 9.53 -3.95
C CYS A 552 -20.20 10.56 -2.92
N PHE A 553 -18.89 10.68 -2.68
CA PHE A 553 -18.34 11.53 -1.63
C PHE A 553 -17.13 12.34 -2.07
N GLN A 554 -16.91 13.51 -1.46
CA GLN A 554 -15.75 14.36 -1.71
C GLN A 554 -15.04 14.73 -0.39
N PHE A 555 -13.80 14.26 -0.23
CA PHE A 555 -13.01 14.43 0.99
C PHE A 555 -11.98 15.57 0.92
N THR A 556 -11.78 16.14 -0.27
CA THR A 556 -10.76 17.14 -0.61
C THR A 556 -11.36 18.19 -1.54
N ILE A 557 -10.79 19.40 -1.54
CA ILE A 557 -11.27 20.52 -2.37
C ILE A 557 -11.31 20.15 -3.85
N GLU A 558 -10.35 19.36 -4.32
CA GLU A 558 -10.40 18.72 -5.64
C GLU A 558 -10.98 17.30 -5.56
N ALA A 559 -11.99 17.00 -6.39
CA ALA A 559 -12.62 15.69 -6.48
C ALA A 559 -11.75 14.63 -7.16
N LEU A 560 -10.85 15.03 -8.08
CA LEU A 560 -9.93 14.14 -8.80
C LEU A 560 -9.05 13.29 -7.86
N ALA A 561 -8.75 13.78 -6.64
CA ALA A 561 -8.01 13.02 -5.63
C ALA A 561 -8.66 11.66 -5.27
N ASN A 562 -9.98 11.51 -5.49
CA ASN A 562 -10.70 10.24 -5.35
C ASN A 562 -10.21 9.14 -6.32
N GLN A 563 -9.42 9.45 -7.35
CA GLN A 563 -8.74 8.46 -8.20
C GLN A 563 -8.00 7.40 -7.37
N LYS A 564 -7.52 7.77 -6.16
CA LYS A 564 -6.85 6.88 -5.22
C LYS A 564 -7.70 5.68 -4.80
N PHE A 565 -9.00 5.87 -4.59
CA PHE A 565 -9.91 4.76 -4.29
C PHE A 565 -10.08 3.84 -5.51
N ILE A 566 -10.22 4.43 -6.69
CA ILE A 566 -10.41 3.72 -7.96
C ILE A 566 -9.17 2.89 -8.32
N HIS A 567 -7.97 3.46 -8.24
CA HIS A 567 -6.68 2.76 -8.37
C HIS A 567 -6.54 1.59 -7.37
N THR A 568 -6.91 1.81 -6.11
CA THR A 568 -6.86 0.78 -5.06
C THR A 568 -7.83 -0.37 -5.36
N TRP A 569 -9.02 -0.06 -5.89
CA TRP A 569 -9.98 -1.06 -6.38
C TRP A 569 -9.41 -1.85 -7.57
N THR A 570 -8.80 -1.19 -8.56
CA THR A 570 -8.25 -1.83 -9.77
C THR A 570 -7.25 -2.94 -9.43
N ILE A 571 -6.42 -2.77 -8.40
CA ILE A 571 -5.44 -3.78 -7.96
C ILE A 571 -6.13 -5.09 -7.54
N VAL A 572 -7.25 -5.01 -6.82
CA VAL A 572 -8.01 -6.20 -6.40
C VAL A 572 -8.88 -6.72 -7.55
N ALA A 573 -9.49 -5.83 -8.34
CA ALA A 573 -10.28 -6.19 -9.51
C ALA A 573 -9.45 -6.98 -10.55
N ASN A 574 -8.17 -6.64 -10.72
CA ASN A 574 -7.21 -7.39 -11.54
C ASN A 574 -7.06 -8.86 -11.11
N LEU A 575 -7.23 -9.19 -9.82
CA LEU A 575 -7.22 -10.57 -9.34
C LEU A 575 -8.44 -11.35 -9.84
N PHE A 576 -9.60 -10.69 -9.95
CA PHE A 576 -10.81 -11.26 -10.54
C PHE A 576 -10.69 -11.37 -12.07
N VAL A 577 -10.13 -10.35 -12.75
CA VAL A 577 -9.79 -10.42 -14.19
C VAL A 577 -8.86 -11.62 -14.46
N ALA A 578 -7.84 -11.82 -13.64
CA ALA A 578 -6.93 -12.97 -13.70
C ALA A 578 -7.62 -14.32 -13.43
N PHE A 579 -8.58 -14.37 -12.49
CA PHE A 579 -9.39 -15.57 -12.25
C PHE A 579 -10.29 -15.90 -13.44
N GLY A 580 -10.92 -14.89 -14.07
CA GLY A 580 -11.70 -15.04 -15.30
C GLY A 580 -10.87 -15.62 -16.45
N LEU A 581 -9.69 -15.03 -16.71
CA LEU A 581 -8.75 -15.54 -17.72
C LEU A 581 -8.27 -16.97 -17.42
N TRP A 582 -7.88 -17.24 -16.16
CA TRP A 582 -7.48 -18.57 -15.71
C TRP A 582 -8.59 -19.62 -15.84
N ARG A 583 -9.86 -19.20 -15.66
CA ARG A 583 -11.03 -20.06 -15.80
C ARG A 583 -11.34 -20.35 -17.27
N LEU A 584 -11.27 -19.35 -18.16
CA LEU A 584 -11.38 -19.54 -19.61
C LEU A 584 -10.30 -20.47 -20.15
N TRP A 585 -9.04 -20.28 -19.74
CA TRP A 585 -7.90 -21.12 -20.13
C TRP A 585 -8.06 -22.62 -19.77
N ARG A 586 -8.94 -22.91 -18.81
CA ARG A 586 -9.29 -24.25 -18.33
C ARG A 586 -10.71 -24.69 -18.69
N LEU A 587 -11.44 -23.88 -19.45
CA LEU A 587 -12.79 -24.20 -19.89
C LEU A 587 -12.70 -25.21 -21.05
N SER A 588 -13.36 -26.34 -20.90
CA SER A 588 -13.45 -27.37 -21.92
C SER A 588 -14.81 -27.31 -22.62
N LEU A 589 -14.81 -27.28 -23.96
CA LEU A 589 -16.00 -27.43 -24.80
C LEU A 589 -15.75 -28.60 -25.75
N ALA A 590 -16.73 -29.50 -25.89
CA ALA A 590 -16.63 -30.73 -26.70
C ALA A 590 -15.31 -31.50 -26.45
N GLY A 591 -14.93 -31.69 -25.18
CA GLY A 591 -13.68 -32.35 -24.78
C GLY A 591 -12.38 -31.55 -24.95
N THR A 592 -12.42 -30.38 -25.61
CA THR A 592 -11.20 -29.60 -25.91
C THR A 592 -11.13 -28.27 -25.13
N THR A 593 -9.91 -27.87 -24.74
CA THR A 593 -9.66 -26.56 -24.10
C THR A 593 -9.23 -25.46 -25.09
N VAL A 594 -9.18 -25.76 -26.40
CA VAL A 594 -8.70 -24.83 -27.43
C VAL A 594 -9.59 -23.58 -27.54
N PRO A 595 -10.94 -23.67 -27.58
CA PRO A 595 -11.79 -22.48 -27.64
C PRO A 595 -11.62 -21.57 -26.42
N GLY A 596 -11.55 -22.14 -25.22
CA GLY A 596 -11.34 -21.40 -23.97
C GLY A 596 -10.01 -20.66 -23.93
N LYS A 597 -8.92 -21.28 -24.40
CA LYS A 597 -7.60 -20.65 -24.55
C LYS A 597 -7.60 -19.52 -25.59
N PHE A 598 -8.28 -19.71 -26.72
CA PHE A 598 -8.38 -18.70 -27.78
C PHE A 598 -9.11 -17.44 -27.27
N VAL A 599 -10.29 -17.60 -26.64
CA VAL A 599 -11.06 -16.49 -26.06
C VAL A 599 -10.30 -15.81 -24.92
N ALA A 600 -9.61 -16.57 -24.05
CA ALA A 600 -8.74 -16.00 -23.02
C ALA A 600 -7.60 -15.15 -23.62
N THR A 601 -7.01 -15.61 -24.72
CA THR A 601 -5.92 -14.90 -25.41
C THR A 601 -6.40 -13.60 -26.02
N ILE A 602 -7.55 -13.61 -26.73
CA ILE A 602 -8.15 -12.40 -27.29
C ILE A 602 -8.50 -11.38 -26.19
N LEU A 603 -9.18 -11.80 -25.12
CA LEU A 603 -9.55 -10.88 -24.04
C LEU A 603 -8.34 -10.33 -23.28
N PHE A 604 -7.25 -11.09 -23.17
CA PHE A 604 -5.97 -10.58 -22.63
C PHE A 604 -5.33 -9.55 -23.57
N LEU A 605 -5.25 -9.85 -24.87
CA LEU A 605 -4.73 -8.93 -25.90
C LEU A 605 -5.55 -7.65 -26.06
N LEU A 606 -6.82 -7.63 -25.62
CA LEU A 606 -7.67 -6.44 -25.57
C LEU A 606 -7.53 -5.61 -24.27
N VAL A 607 -6.99 -6.18 -23.19
CA VAL A 607 -6.80 -5.48 -21.90
C VAL A 607 -5.44 -4.79 -21.80
N ILE A 608 -4.40 -5.34 -22.42
CA ILE A 608 -3.04 -4.81 -22.36
C ILE A 608 -2.71 -3.54 -23.18
N PRO A 609 -3.32 -3.24 -24.36
CA PRO A 609 -2.77 -2.24 -25.28
C PRO A 609 -2.60 -0.84 -24.72
N GLY A 610 -3.58 -0.33 -23.96
CA GLY A 610 -3.48 1.00 -23.32
C GLY A 610 -2.25 1.11 -22.43
N GLY A 611 -2.06 0.17 -21.50
CA GLY A 611 -0.91 0.16 -20.59
C GLY A 611 0.44 -0.07 -21.30
N VAL A 612 0.47 -0.78 -22.43
CA VAL A 612 1.67 -0.88 -23.27
C VAL A 612 2.03 0.48 -23.87
N ILE A 613 1.04 1.26 -24.33
CA ILE A 613 1.26 2.60 -24.89
C ILE A 613 1.67 3.59 -23.80
N ASP A 614 1.09 3.50 -22.61
CA ASP A 614 1.39 4.38 -21.46
C ASP A 614 2.84 4.32 -20.97
N PHE A 615 3.60 3.27 -21.29
CA PHE A 615 5.04 3.20 -20.99
C PHE A 615 5.89 4.11 -21.89
N PHE A 616 5.42 4.49 -23.09
CA PHE A 616 6.19 5.34 -24.00
C PHE A 616 6.29 6.80 -23.53
N PRO A 617 5.21 7.46 -23.04
CA PRO A 617 5.31 8.75 -22.36
C PRO A 617 6.30 8.76 -21.19
N ILE A 618 6.34 7.70 -20.38
CA ILE A 618 7.28 7.56 -19.25
C ILE A 618 8.74 7.50 -19.73
N HIS A 619 8.99 6.97 -20.94
CA HIS A 619 10.31 6.88 -21.55
C HIS A 619 10.73 8.15 -22.32
N ASN A 620 9.80 8.74 -23.06
CA ASN A 620 10.06 9.72 -24.12
C ASN A 620 9.86 11.17 -23.70
N THR A 621 9.26 11.41 -22.52
CA THR A 621 9.01 12.77 -22.04
C THR A 621 10.30 13.50 -21.65
N GLY A 622 10.25 14.83 -21.69
CA GLY A 622 11.40 15.68 -21.37
C GLY A 622 11.74 15.73 -19.88
N TRP A 623 12.90 16.31 -19.58
CA TRP A 623 13.38 16.53 -18.22
C TRP A 623 13.35 18.02 -17.87
N SER A 624 12.80 18.32 -16.69
CA SER A 624 12.95 19.60 -16.00
C SER A 624 14.11 19.50 -15.02
N GLU A 625 15.08 20.41 -15.10
CA GLU A 625 16.31 20.35 -14.29
C GLU A 625 16.34 21.35 -13.13
N VAL A 626 16.86 20.93 -11.99
CA VAL A 626 17.03 21.78 -10.79
C VAL A 626 18.40 21.55 -10.16
N THR A 627 19.25 22.58 -10.07
CA THR A 627 20.55 22.46 -9.38
C THR A 627 20.35 22.25 -7.87
N TYR A 628 21.11 21.32 -7.28
CA TYR A 628 20.98 20.97 -5.85
C TYR A 628 22.32 20.81 -5.11
N ARG A 629 23.46 20.77 -5.83
CA ARG A 629 24.81 20.63 -5.28
C ARG A 629 25.81 21.49 -6.05
N ASN A 630 26.91 21.85 -5.39
CA ASN A 630 28.02 22.63 -5.94
C ASN A 630 27.52 23.92 -6.65
N ASP A 631 26.72 24.68 -5.93
CA ASP A 631 25.90 25.77 -6.46
C ASP A 631 26.10 27.01 -5.59
N PRO A 632 26.69 28.10 -6.13
CA PRO A 632 27.05 29.29 -5.34
C PRO A 632 25.89 29.91 -4.55
N LEU A 633 24.65 29.82 -5.04
CA LEU A 633 23.48 30.33 -4.33
C LEU A 633 23.11 29.42 -3.16
N ILE A 634 23.06 28.10 -3.38
CA ILE A 634 22.80 27.12 -2.31
C ILE A 634 23.86 27.20 -1.21
N ASP A 635 25.13 27.40 -1.57
CA ASP A 635 26.22 27.50 -0.59
C ASP A 635 26.21 28.86 0.13
N TRP A 636 25.86 29.96 -0.55
CA TRP A 636 25.57 31.25 0.09
C TRP A 636 24.39 31.15 1.08
N LEU A 637 23.29 30.49 0.69
CA LEU A 637 22.11 30.28 1.54
C LEU A 637 22.46 29.47 2.79
N LYS A 638 23.23 28.39 2.64
CA LYS A 638 23.70 27.55 3.75
C LYS A 638 24.60 28.31 4.73
N LYS A 639 25.43 29.24 4.25
CA LYS A 639 26.38 30.01 5.06
C LYS A 639 25.75 31.23 5.75
N ASN A 640 24.84 31.94 5.08
CA ASN A 640 24.40 33.28 5.49
C ASN A 640 22.95 33.36 6.00
N THR A 641 22.18 32.27 5.95
CA THR A 641 20.75 32.25 6.35
C THR A 641 20.42 30.99 7.16
N THR A 642 19.47 31.07 8.09
CA THR A 642 19.03 29.93 8.89
C THR A 642 17.99 29.06 8.16
N PRO A 643 17.91 27.75 8.43
CA PRO A 643 16.85 26.88 7.90
C PRO A 643 15.40 27.27 8.25
N ARG A 644 15.20 28.20 9.20
CA ARG A 644 13.87 28.74 9.54
C ARG A 644 13.55 30.05 8.81
N ASP A 645 14.50 30.65 8.11
CA ASP A 645 14.30 31.92 7.41
C ASP A 645 13.31 31.74 6.26
N ILE A 646 12.33 32.65 6.20
CA ILE A 646 11.28 32.66 5.17
C ILE A 646 11.68 33.67 4.09
N PHE A 647 11.66 33.22 2.84
CA PHE A 647 11.94 34.03 1.67
C PHE A 647 10.65 34.39 0.94
N LEU A 648 10.47 35.65 0.58
CA LEU A 648 9.56 36.03 -0.51
C LEU A 648 10.29 35.76 -1.84
N THR A 649 9.65 35.04 -2.75
CA THR A 649 10.20 34.58 -4.04
C THR A 649 9.09 34.62 -5.10
N ASP A 650 9.38 34.31 -6.36
CA ASP A 650 8.32 33.87 -7.28
C ASP A 650 7.63 32.59 -6.77
N ARG A 651 6.39 32.36 -7.22
CA ARG A 651 5.53 31.23 -6.84
C ARG A 651 5.85 29.94 -7.61
N PHE A 652 7.11 29.67 -7.97
CA PHE A 652 7.48 28.45 -8.68
C PHE A 652 7.22 27.15 -7.88
N VAL A 653 7.15 26.03 -8.62
CA VAL A 653 7.08 24.67 -8.06
C VAL A 653 8.46 24.17 -7.58
N ASN A 654 9.53 24.55 -8.27
CA ASN A 654 10.91 24.27 -7.87
C ASN A 654 11.69 25.58 -7.85
N HIS A 655 12.24 25.94 -6.68
CA HIS A 655 13.10 27.12 -6.51
C HIS A 655 14.40 26.70 -5.81
N PRO A 656 15.59 27.17 -6.21
CA PRO A 656 16.86 26.75 -5.58
C PRO A 656 16.92 26.97 -4.07
N ILE A 657 16.22 28.01 -3.57
CA ILE A 657 16.03 28.28 -2.13
C ILE A 657 15.40 27.08 -1.39
N LEU A 658 14.41 26.43 -1.99
CA LEU A 658 13.79 25.23 -1.42
C LEU A 658 14.75 24.03 -1.46
N MET A 659 15.59 23.91 -2.49
CA MET A 659 16.63 22.87 -2.58
C MET A 659 17.76 23.08 -1.57
N ALA A 660 17.98 24.30 -1.09
CA ALA A 660 18.85 24.58 0.06
C ALA A 660 18.19 24.24 1.42
N GLY A 661 16.99 23.67 1.44
CA GLY A 661 16.21 23.40 2.65
C GLY A 661 15.78 24.67 3.38
N ARG A 662 15.58 25.78 2.65
CA ARG A 662 14.92 26.99 3.15
C ARG A 662 13.44 26.97 2.79
N ARG A 663 12.69 27.96 3.28
CA ARG A 663 11.22 28.00 3.21
C ARG A 663 10.79 29.24 2.43
N VAL A 664 9.80 29.12 1.54
CA VAL A 664 9.23 30.27 0.84
C VAL A 664 7.90 30.66 1.43
N PHE A 665 7.61 31.97 1.39
CA PHE A 665 6.35 32.53 1.86
C PHE A 665 5.15 31.88 1.17
N TYR A 666 5.24 31.74 -0.16
CA TYR A 666 4.17 31.25 -1.00
C TYR A 666 4.73 30.73 -2.33
N GLY A 667 4.72 29.41 -2.52
CA GLY A 667 5.03 28.75 -3.79
C GLY A 667 3.79 28.56 -4.65
N TRP A 668 3.84 27.61 -5.59
CA TRP A 668 2.77 27.40 -6.58
C TRP A 668 1.37 27.21 -5.93
N PRO A 669 0.39 28.11 -6.17
CA PRO A 669 -0.85 28.18 -5.41
C PRO A 669 -1.64 26.88 -5.36
N TYR A 670 -1.67 26.14 -6.46
CA TYR A 670 -2.45 24.91 -6.64
C TYR A 670 -2.26 23.89 -5.52
N TYR A 671 -1.01 23.67 -5.05
CA TYR A 671 -0.74 22.70 -3.99
C TYR A 671 -1.20 23.17 -2.62
N SER A 672 -1.09 24.48 -2.33
CA SER A 672 -1.64 25.06 -1.11
C SER A 672 -3.18 25.11 -1.13
N TRP A 673 -3.79 25.43 -2.27
CA TRP A 673 -5.24 25.38 -2.44
C TRP A 673 -5.78 23.96 -2.28
N GLY A 674 -5.18 22.96 -2.95
CA GLY A 674 -5.60 21.56 -2.87
C GLY A 674 -5.45 20.94 -1.48
N ALA A 675 -4.44 21.36 -0.71
CA ALA A 675 -4.26 20.99 0.70
C ALA A 675 -5.14 21.79 1.69
N GLY A 676 -5.93 22.77 1.21
CA GLY A 676 -6.89 23.52 2.03
C GLY A 676 -6.30 24.67 2.84
N TYR A 677 -5.19 25.27 2.41
CA TYR A 677 -4.75 26.58 2.89
C TYR A 677 -5.54 27.70 2.22
N ASP A 678 -5.71 28.85 2.88
CA ASP A 678 -6.30 30.06 2.29
C ASP A 678 -5.31 30.74 1.32
N ALA A 679 -5.22 30.15 0.11
CA ALA A 679 -4.43 30.69 -1.00
C ALA A 679 -4.90 32.09 -1.42
N ALA A 680 -6.21 32.35 -1.43
CA ALA A 680 -6.78 33.63 -1.87
C ALA A 680 -6.44 34.81 -0.94
N LYS A 681 -6.32 34.57 0.38
CA LYS A 681 -5.74 35.57 1.31
C LYS A 681 -4.25 35.74 1.07
N ARG A 682 -3.51 34.65 0.84
CA ARG A 682 -2.06 34.70 0.59
C ARG A 682 -1.72 35.44 -0.71
N ASP A 683 -2.52 35.26 -1.77
CA ASP A 683 -2.45 36.02 -3.04
C ASP A 683 -2.47 37.53 -2.80
N LYS A 684 -3.44 38.03 -2.01
CA LYS A 684 -3.58 39.47 -1.75
C LYS A 684 -2.36 40.06 -1.04
N VAL A 685 -1.84 39.37 -0.02
CA VAL A 685 -0.64 39.80 0.72
C VAL A 685 0.59 39.73 -0.18
N TYR A 686 0.73 38.66 -0.97
CA TYR A 686 1.82 38.48 -1.92
C TYR A 686 1.85 39.58 -2.98
N THR A 687 0.72 39.88 -3.63
CA THR A 687 0.63 40.95 -4.63
C THR A 687 0.99 42.28 -4.01
N GLU A 688 0.53 42.58 -2.78
CA GLU A 688 0.90 43.86 -2.20
C GLU A 688 2.37 43.98 -1.81
N LEU A 689 2.99 42.89 -1.33
CA LEU A 689 4.43 42.87 -1.06
C LEU A 689 5.28 43.19 -2.30
N PHE A 690 4.79 42.91 -3.51
CA PHE A 690 5.50 43.20 -4.76
C PHE A 690 5.02 44.45 -5.53
N GLU A 691 3.79 44.93 -5.33
CA GLU A 691 3.24 46.09 -6.05
C GLU A 691 3.12 47.38 -5.22
N SER A 692 3.19 47.32 -3.89
CA SER A 692 2.97 48.52 -3.06
C SER A 692 4.05 49.58 -3.26
N LYS A 693 3.70 50.84 -3.02
CA LYS A 693 4.63 51.97 -3.03
C LYS A 693 4.98 52.51 -1.63
N ASP A 694 4.29 52.06 -0.59
CA ASP A 694 4.53 52.48 0.79
C ASP A 694 5.60 51.55 1.44
N PRO A 695 6.84 52.04 1.66
CA PRO A 695 7.91 51.21 2.22
C PRO A 695 7.65 50.83 3.69
N TRP A 696 6.91 51.66 4.43
CA TRP A 696 6.55 51.39 5.83
C TRP A 696 5.52 50.26 5.90
N LYS A 697 4.51 50.27 5.02
CA LYS A 697 3.53 49.18 4.88
C LYS A 697 4.16 47.88 4.41
N VAL A 698 5.05 47.93 3.40
CA VAL A 698 5.80 46.75 2.93
C VAL A 698 6.64 46.16 4.07
N TYR A 699 7.38 46.98 4.82
CA TYR A 699 8.16 46.53 5.97
C TYR A 699 7.30 45.79 7.01
N HIS A 700 6.16 46.36 7.41
CA HIS A 700 5.30 45.71 8.42
C HIS A 700 4.67 44.42 7.89
N LEU A 701 4.20 44.39 6.64
CA LEU A 701 3.70 43.15 6.03
C LEU A 701 4.76 42.06 5.97
N LEU A 702 6.04 42.40 5.72
CA LEU A 702 7.15 41.43 5.76
C LEU A 702 7.36 40.89 7.19
N LYS A 703 7.40 41.77 8.21
CA LYS A 703 7.57 41.38 9.61
C LYS A 703 6.39 40.57 10.16
N GLU A 704 5.15 40.98 9.89
CA GLU A 704 3.92 40.26 10.26
C GLU A 704 3.87 38.83 9.71
N ASN A 705 4.44 38.62 8.52
CA ASN A 705 4.50 37.32 7.86
C ASN A 705 5.81 36.54 8.12
N GLY A 706 6.68 37.05 9.00
CA GLY A 706 7.95 36.41 9.36
C GLY A 706 8.99 36.33 8.23
N ILE A 707 8.84 37.15 7.18
CA ILE A 707 9.71 37.15 6.00
C ILE A 707 11.05 37.82 6.38
N ALA A 708 12.14 37.10 6.17
CA ALA A 708 13.50 37.54 6.50
C ALA A 708 14.27 38.05 5.26
N TYR A 709 13.93 37.55 4.07
CA TYR A 709 14.58 37.90 2.81
C TYR A 709 13.57 38.03 1.67
N VAL A 710 13.89 38.88 0.69
CA VAL A 710 13.12 39.04 -0.55
C VAL A 710 14.04 38.77 -1.74
N ALA A 711 13.71 37.75 -2.52
CA ALA A 711 14.38 37.39 -3.77
C ALA A 711 13.59 37.95 -4.96
N TYR A 712 14.21 38.85 -5.72
CA TYR A 712 13.61 39.54 -6.85
C TYR A 712 14.28 39.06 -8.14
N ASP A 713 13.59 38.24 -8.94
CA ASP A 713 14.08 37.66 -10.18
C ASP A 713 13.23 38.11 -11.40
N ASN A 714 13.57 37.64 -12.60
CA ASN A 714 12.82 38.00 -13.80
C ASN A 714 11.41 37.40 -13.84
N ALA A 715 11.15 36.28 -13.14
CA ALA A 715 9.79 35.76 -13.03
C ALA A 715 8.91 36.73 -12.24
N VAL A 716 9.39 37.27 -11.11
CA VAL A 716 8.70 38.37 -10.40
C VAL A 716 8.53 39.61 -11.29
N ARG A 717 9.55 40.01 -12.06
CA ARG A 717 9.49 41.19 -12.95
C ARG A 717 8.54 41.05 -14.14
N GLN A 718 8.24 39.82 -14.56
CA GLN A 718 7.46 39.51 -15.77
C GLN A 718 6.16 38.74 -15.47
N ALA A 719 5.86 38.51 -14.18
CA ALA A 719 4.70 37.73 -13.74
C ALA A 719 3.39 38.40 -14.16
N GLN A 720 2.56 37.68 -14.93
CA GLN A 720 1.22 38.13 -15.34
C GLN A 720 0.28 38.49 -14.15
N PHE A 721 0.61 38.01 -12.94
CA PHE A 721 -0.12 38.26 -11.70
C PHE A 721 0.52 39.33 -10.79
N ILE A 722 1.68 39.90 -11.19
CA ILE A 722 2.31 41.07 -10.56
C ILE A 722 2.34 42.15 -11.64
N ARG A 723 1.29 42.97 -11.67
CA ARG A 723 1.03 43.96 -12.73
C ARG A 723 1.99 45.16 -12.68
N ARG A 724 2.54 45.45 -11.50
CA ARG A 724 3.36 46.65 -11.21
C ARG A 724 4.51 46.33 -10.25
N PRO A 725 5.45 45.45 -10.62
CA PRO A 725 6.56 45.02 -9.76
C PRO A 725 7.45 46.20 -9.33
N ASN A 726 7.46 46.52 -8.04
CA ASN A 726 8.22 47.62 -7.46
C ASN A 726 9.52 47.13 -6.81
N GLN A 727 10.53 46.81 -7.64
CA GLN A 727 11.87 46.49 -7.13
C GLN A 727 12.61 47.72 -6.57
N GLU A 728 12.29 48.92 -7.04
CA GLU A 728 12.99 50.16 -6.65
C GLU A 728 12.84 50.46 -5.15
N LEU A 729 11.65 50.21 -4.58
CA LEU A 729 11.40 50.26 -3.13
C LEU A 729 12.35 49.34 -2.35
N TYR A 730 12.60 48.13 -2.85
CA TYR A 730 13.56 47.20 -2.24
C TYR A 730 15.00 47.67 -2.40
N ALA A 731 15.38 48.16 -3.58
CA ALA A 731 16.73 48.69 -3.83
C ALA A 731 17.06 49.93 -2.99
N THR A 732 16.06 50.76 -2.68
CA THR A 732 16.21 52.00 -1.91
C THR A 732 16.24 51.75 -0.39
N TYR A 733 15.35 50.90 0.11
CA TYR A 733 15.09 50.77 1.55
C TYR A 733 15.59 49.47 2.21
N PHE A 734 16.05 48.48 1.43
CA PHE A 734 16.43 47.16 1.94
C PHE A 734 17.87 46.80 1.51
N PRO A 735 18.74 46.33 2.43
CA PRO A 735 20.11 45.98 2.07
C PRO A 735 20.16 44.79 1.10
N LYS A 736 20.75 44.99 -0.08
CA LYS A 736 21.15 43.90 -1.00
C LYS A 736 22.24 43.06 -0.33
N VAL A 737 21.97 41.78 -0.12
CA VAL A 737 22.88 40.85 0.57
C VAL A 737 23.44 39.76 -0.34
N TYR A 738 22.84 39.54 -1.51
CA TYR A 738 23.41 38.68 -2.55
C TYR A 738 22.98 39.14 -3.94
N ASP A 739 23.92 39.08 -4.89
CA ASP A 739 23.67 39.27 -6.30
C ASP A 739 23.75 37.90 -6.98
N ALA A 740 22.65 37.46 -7.58
CA ALA A 740 22.43 36.12 -8.09
C ALA A 740 21.94 36.20 -9.55
N THR A 741 22.45 37.18 -10.31
CA THR A 741 21.98 37.55 -11.64
C THR A 741 22.04 36.40 -12.67
N GLN A 742 22.93 35.43 -12.48
CA GLN A 742 22.99 34.18 -13.25
C GLN A 742 21.80 33.22 -13.01
N TYR A 743 21.04 33.41 -11.92
CA TYR A 743 19.80 32.68 -11.62
C TYR A 743 18.60 33.55 -12.00
N ASN A 744 18.26 33.61 -13.28
CA ASN A 744 17.12 34.36 -13.79
C ASN A 744 17.11 35.86 -13.37
N GLY A 745 18.27 36.49 -13.28
CA GLY A 745 18.38 37.89 -12.84
C GLY A 745 18.09 38.11 -11.34
N MET A 746 18.16 37.08 -10.50
CA MET A 746 17.79 37.18 -9.08
C MET A 746 18.71 38.13 -8.28
N ILE A 747 18.11 38.94 -7.43
CA ILE A 747 18.80 39.74 -6.40
C ILE A 747 18.12 39.47 -5.06
N ILE A 748 18.90 39.25 -3.99
CA ILE A 748 18.36 38.99 -2.65
C ILE A 748 18.62 40.18 -1.74
N TYR A 749 17.53 40.70 -1.18
CA TYR A 749 17.50 41.74 -0.15
C TYR A 749 17.21 41.09 1.21
N LYS A 750 17.83 41.56 2.29
CA LYS A 750 17.45 41.19 3.67
C LYS A 750 16.44 42.20 4.21
N VAL A 751 15.42 41.73 4.92
CA VAL A 751 14.49 42.60 5.65
C VAL A 751 15.24 43.24 6.84
N PRO A 752 15.35 44.58 6.90
CA PRO A 752 16.10 45.26 7.95
C PRO A 752 15.45 45.08 9.32
N ASP A 753 16.19 45.34 10.39
CA ASP A 753 15.69 45.18 11.76
C ASP A 753 14.94 46.44 12.24
N THR A 754 15.21 47.61 11.66
CA THR A 754 14.47 48.87 11.83
C THR A 754 13.55 49.17 10.64
N PRO A 755 12.40 49.85 10.84
CA PRO A 755 11.52 50.26 9.75
C PRO A 755 12.13 51.38 8.89
N PRO A 756 11.79 51.47 7.60
CA PRO A 756 12.12 52.62 6.77
C PRO A 756 11.33 53.87 7.20
N PRO A 757 11.72 55.07 6.72
CA PRO A 757 11.01 56.32 7.03
C PRO A 757 9.53 56.22 6.67
N ARG A 758 8.65 56.58 7.61
CA ARG A 758 7.22 56.69 7.33
C ARG A 758 6.96 57.98 6.58
N GLU A 759 6.73 57.88 5.27
CA GLU A 759 6.30 59.00 4.44
C GLU A 759 5.03 59.61 5.01
N ARG A 760 5.14 60.83 5.57
CA ARG A 760 3.98 61.60 6.00
C ARG A 760 3.36 62.20 4.75
N HIS A 761 2.27 61.61 4.25
CA HIS A 761 1.44 62.27 3.24
C HIS A 761 1.09 63.69 3.71
N CYS A 762 1.59 64.69 2.98
CA CYS A 762 1.37 66.09 3.31
C CYS A 762 -0.10 66.45 3.10
N LEU A 763 -0.84 66.60 4.21
CA LEU A 763 -2.06 67.42 4.25
C LEU A 763 -1.67 68.90 4.12
N ARG A 764 -1.25 69.28 2.90
CA ARG A 764 -1.02 70.65 2.42
C ARG A 764 -1.52 70.69 0.97
N GLY A 765 -2.71 71.23 0.75
CA GLY A 765 -3.31 71.23 -0.59
C GLY A 765 -4.78 71.62 -0.69
N ILE A 766 -5.50 71.80 0.44
CA ILE A 766 -6.82 72.45 0.45
C ILE A 766 -6.84 73.47 1.60
N ARG A 767 -7.01 74.73 1.22
CA ARG A 767 -7.42 75.89 2.02
C ARG A 767 -8.32 76.74 1.14
#